data_AF-A0A372E155-F1
#
_entry.id   AF-A0A372E155-F1
#
_cell.length_a   1.000
_cell.length_b   1.000
_cell.length_c   1.000
_cell.angle_alpha   90.00
_cell.angle_beta   90.00
_cell.angle_gamma   90.00
#
_symmetry.space_group_name_H-M   'P 1'
#
loop_
_entity.id
_entity.type
_entity.pdbx_description
1 polymer ?
#
loop_
_entity_poly.entity_id
_entity_poly.type
_entity_poly.pdbx_seq_one_letter_code
_entity_poly.pdbx_strand_id
1 'polypeptide(L)'
;MTSPVPSPSTRRWPWPLLLLALCAALALGLAGWHYFTAENAVQPLQPVAQLTPVPTTVAEVAVGLARLPVQANGYLVTQTYDVAGPFLRPGAALGLVAVLGVALAYLLAAVSPLSRLYFVAAMALVIFLLMSLNADLLGVFETGRQYVLLLSLVLLVGPAYYFHAFRPETAFTTRLGTFAALVTGLGLLVFLQNPNPADYTALHLSAYFTTAGAVAFALLVLWVAFENVHGLLWVNTQADTPAGRYGLWAFLLAGGLYLSILLLYYLNQNQLLVLPGIQLDPYLLLLPAVAVAWLGQSRRAATLPAGVPPGAAATLLLVLVLLAAGTLGYALATANDPLLQAGRDFTALALLGLGGAFLIYVLLNFGPLLRQKKAVYRVVFQPRRFPFYAMYALGIVAVVGVSMRNNFFVLDQVQAGAYNNLGDLARLESELTPDDMSRALLAERYYAESDVLDQHNHKASLGRAALYRFRLQRQNEINILRRALARRPSPRISLRLAALYNEQQDFFDRLAVLQEGLRANPTNAALNADLAQLYSRSALADSVAHYRARATAATGSDDAMLAANELAYRIRQQDWVGAAALVQEALTTDPDNAALQANALLLARLTGKSAAAPTPLPDTTRTLNDARFARLYHDALGRATRHDTTLLALLPALAANPDNAPFLDQLTLLRAFTQHYGGGRWLLNKPCCRWPAAREPARLTTSSCRACGCSTRACPPRPPAASRKPAKTAPH
;
A
#
# COMPACT_ATOMS: atom_id res chain seq x y z
N MET A 1 -16.56 65.13 13.46
CA MET A 1 -17.27 63.88 13.84
C MET A 1 -16.37 62.70 13.52
N THR A 2 -15.61 62.26 14.52
CA THR A 2 -14.64 61.16 14.44
C THR A 2 -15.37 59.84 14.62
N SER A 3 -15.54 59.07 13.55
CA SER A 3 -16.01 57.69 13.60
C SER A 3 -14.97 56.83 14.36
N PRO A 4 -15.39 56.04 15.35
CA PRO A 4 -14.47 55.23 16.15
C PRO A 4 -13.86 54.11 15.31
N VAL A 5 -12.55 53.92 15.49
CA VAL A 5 -11.79 52.78 14.98
C VAL A 5 -12.40 51.50 15.58
N PRO A 6 -12.84 50.52 14.77
CA PRO A 6 -13.32 49.27 15.33
C PRO A 6 -12.15 48.55 16.01
N SER A 7 -12.34 48.23 17.29
CA SER A 7 -11.45 47.36 18.07
C SER A 7 -11.31 46.00 17.39
N PRO A 8 -10.19 45.27 17.59
CA PRO A 8 -10.01 43.93 17.03
C PRO A 8 -11.00 42.98 17.72
N SER A 9 -12.20 42.86 17.16
CA SER A 9 -13.12 41.78 17.54
C SER A 9 -12.36 40.47 17.33
N THR A 10 -12.23 39.68 18.39
CA THR A 10 -11.72 38.30 18.29
C THR A 10 -12.53 37.61 17.20
N ARG A 11 -11.89 37.36 16.05
CA ARG A 11 -12.53 36.80 14.87
C ARG A 11 -12.82 35.33 15.17
N ARG A 12 -13.86 35.06 15.95
CA ARG A 12 -14.31 33.70 16.25
C ARG A 12 -14.78 33.09 14.94
N TRP A 13 -14.07 32.07 14.48
CA TRP A 13 -14.48 31.35 13.28
C TRP A 13 -15.81 30.68 13.54
N PRO A 14 -16.72 30.65 12.55
CA PRO A 14 -17.94 29.90 12.70
C PRO A 14 -17.58 28.42 12.92
N TRP A 15 -18.19 27.79 13.93
CA TRP A 15 -17.95 26.40 14.28
C TRP A 15 -18.01 25.40 13.10
N PRO A 16 -18.87 25.54 12.05
CA PRO A 16 -18.84 24.60 10.93
C PRO A 16 -17.56 24.71 10.10
N LEU A 17 -16.97 25.90 9.98
CA LEU A 17 -15.70 26.07 9.28
C LEU A 17 -14.54 25.42 10.06
N LEU A 18 -14.57 25.49 11.40
CA LEU A 18 -13.60 24.82 12.26
C LEU A 18 -13.71 23.30 12.15
N LEU A 19 -14.93 22.76 12.13
CA LEU A 19 -15.16 21.33 11.94
C LEU A 19 -14.62 20.86 10.59
N LEU A 20 -14.91 21.59 9.50
CA LEU A 20 -14.37 21.26 8.18
C LEU A 20 -12.83 21.35 8.15
N ALA A 21 -12.24 22.37 8.77
CA ALA A 21 -10.80 22.52 8.86
C ALA A 21 -10.16 21.36 9.64
N LEU A 22 -10.79 20.88 10.72
CA LEU A 22 -10.36 19.69 11.45
C LEU A 22 -10.42 18.43 10.59
N CYS A 23 -11.52 18.21 9.85
CA CYS A 23 -11.63 17.10 8.92
C CYS A 23 -10.55 17.14 7.83
N ALA A 24 -10.29 18.33 7.26
CA ALA A 24 -9.24 18.51 6.25
C ALA A 24 -7.85 18.25 6.84
N ALA A 25 -7.57 18.72 8.06
CA ALA A 25 -6.30 18.46 8.75
C ALA A 25 -6.11 16.98 9.08
N LEU A 26 -7.17 16.28 9.50
CA LEU A 26 -7.13 14.83 9.73
C LEU A 26 -6.90 14.05 8.43
N ALA A 27 -7.57 14.41 7.34
CA ALA A 27 -7.34 13.79 6.03
C ALA A 27 -5.90 14.03 5.53
N LEU A 28 -5.37 15.24 5.73
CA LEU A 28 -3.98 15.56 5.42
C LEU A 28 -2.99 14.75 6.28
N GLY A 29 -3.27 14.63 7.58
CA GLY A 29 -2.47 13.84 8.51
C GLY A 29 -2.46 12.35 8.15
N LEU A 30 -3.61 11.80 7.75
CA LEU A 30 -3.72 10.42 7.26
C LEU A 30 -3.00 10.22 5.93
N ALA A 31 -3.10 11.18 5.00
CA ALA A 31 -2.33 11.15 3.76
C ALA A 31 -0.82 11.19 4.04
N GLY A 32 -0.37 12.03 4.98
CA GLY A 32 1.01 12.07 5.46
C GLY A 32 1.45 10.77 6.12
N TRP A 33 0.60 10.15 6.94
CA TRP A 33 0.87 8.83 7.51
C TRP A 33 1.03 7.76 6.43
N HIS A 34 0.14 7.73 5.44
CA HIS A 34 0.24 6.82 4.31
C HIS A 34 1.44 7.09 3.42
N TYR A 35 1.88 8.34 3.28
CA TYR A 35 3.07 8.70 2.53
C TYR A 35 4.33 7.95 3.04
N PHE A 36 4.44 7.77 4.36
CA PHE A 36 5.58 7.06 4.96
C PHE A 36 5.33 5.55 5.19
N THR A 37 4.09 5.13 5.42
CA THR A 37 3.79 3.76 5.88
C THR A 37 3.14 2.87 4.84
N ALA A 38 2.48 3.43 3.81
CA ALA A 38 1.59 2.67 2.95
C ALA A 38 2.32 1.65 2.11
N GLU A 39 3.53 1.95 1.65
CA GLU A 39 4.33 1.02 0.89
C GLU A 39 4.53 -0.28 1.71
N ASN A 40 4.96 -0.20 2.97
CA ASN A 40 5.09 -1.36 3.86
C ASN A 40 3.75 -2.02 4.23
N ALA A 41 2.65 -1.27 4.29
CA ALA A 41 1.35 -1.82 4.65
C ALA A 41 0.67 -2.57 3.49
N VAL A 42 0.86 -2.12 2.24
CA VAL A 42 0.23 -2.74 1.06
C VAL A 42 1.03 -3.94 0.58
N GLN A 43 2.35 -3.85 0.58
CA GLN A 43 3.23 -4.93 0.14
C GLN A 43 4.28 -5.18 1.23
N PRO A 44 3.87 -5.75 2.38
CA PRO A 44 4.79 -5.99 3.48
C PRO A 44 5.86 -6.98 3.06
N LEU A 45 7.09 -6.65 3.40
CA LEU A 45 8.22 -7.57 3.38
C LEU A 45 8.09 -8.47 4.59
N GLN A 46 7.90 -9.76 4.36
CA GLN A 46 7.77 -10.75 5.42
C GLN A 46 8.92 -11.74 5.35
N PRO A 47 9.58 -12.05 6.49
CA PRO A 47 10.59 -13.10 6.53
C PRO A 47 9.89 -14.46 6.46
N VAL A 48 10.15 -15.20 5.39
CA VAL A 48 9.70 -16.59 5.21
C VAL A 48 10.82 -17.50 5.68
N ALA A 49 10.53 -18.29 6.71
CA ALA A 49 11.47 -19.25 7.25
C ALA A 49 11.56 -20.50 6.37
N GLN A 50 12.75 -21.10 6.34
CA GLN A 50 13.08 -22.32 5.63
C GLN A 50 13.81 -23.23 6.60
N LEU A 51 13.32 -24.46 6.72
CA LEU A 51 13.85 -25.47 7.63
C LEU A 51 14.80 -26.40 6.86
N THR A 52 16.06 -26.46 7.30
CA THR A 52 17.02 -27.45 6.82
C THR A 52 17.28 -28.50 7.90
N PRO A 53 16.96 -29.79 7.67
CA PRO A 53 17.16 -30.82 8.66
C PRO A 53 18.65 -31.08 8.89
N VAL A 54 19.05 -31.21 10.16
CA VAL A 54 20.41 -31.54 10.60
C VAL A 54 20.30 -32.74 11.55
N PRO A 55 21.11 -33.80 11.39
CA PRO A 55 21.06 -34.95 12.30
C PRO A 55 21.47 -34.51 13.71
N THR A 56 20.65 -34.85 14.71
CA THR A 56 20.91 -34.54 16.12
C THR A 56 20.71 -35.76 16.99
N THR A 57 21.65 -35.99 17.91
CA THR A 57 21.52 -37.02 18.94
C THR A 57 20.60 -36.52 20.05
N VAL A 58 19.50 -37.24 20.29
CA VAL A 58 18.51 -36.88 21.32
C VAL A 58 18.74 -37.67 22.59
N ALA A 59 19.05 -38.96 22.48
CA ALA A 59 19.31 -39.82 23.63
C ALA A 59 20.32 -40.90 23.24
N GLU A 60 20.86 -41.59 24.24
CA GLU A 60 21.61 -42.83 24.05
C GLU A 60 20.82 -43.98 24.70
N VAL A 61 20.67 -45.08 23.98
CA VAL A 61 20.06 -46.30 24.50
C VAL A 61 21.16 -47.34 24.70
N ALA A 62 21.26 -47.88 25.91
CA ALA A 62 22.16 -48.98 26.21
C ALA A 62 21.61 -50.29 25.62
N VAL A 63 22.35 -50.90 24.70
CA VAL A 63 22.07 -52.24 24.17
C VAL A 63 23.26 -53.13 24.52
N GLY A 64 23.15 -53.87 25.62
CA GLY A 64 24.28 -54.60 26.21
C GLY A 64 25.35 -53.64 26.76
N LEU A 65 26.59 -53.80 26.30
CA LEU A 65 27.72 -52.91 26.65
C LEU A 65 27.84 -51.68 25.73
N ALA A 66 27.12 -51.66 24.61
CA ALA A 66 27.18 -50.58 23.64
C ALA A 66 26.11 -49.52 23.92
N ARG A 67 26.45 -48.24 23.74
CA ARG A 67 25.50 -47.12 23.77
C ARG A 67 25.22 -46.69 22.34
N LEU A 68 23.97 -46.84 21.90
CA LEU A 68 23.55 -46.46 20.55
C LEU A 68 22.88 -45.09 20.58
N PRO A 69 23.31 -44.14 19.72
CA PRO A 69 22.68 -42.83 19.64
C PRO A 69 21.31 -42.93 18.96
N VAL A 70 20.28 -42.43 19.63
CA VAL A 70 18.97 -42.19 19.06
C VAL A 70 19.03 -40.87 18.30
N GLN A 71 19.00 -40.97 16.98
CA GLN A 71 19.03 -39.83 16.08
C GLN A 71 17.61 -39.30 15.84
N ALA A 72 17.48 -37.97 15.89
CA ALA A 72 16.33 -37.27 15.36
C ALA A 72 16.80 -36.09 14.50
N ASN A 73 15.94 -35.58 13.64
CA ASN A 73 16.22 -34.36 12.88
C ASN A 73 16.09 -33.16 13.81
N GLY A 74 17.14 -32.34 13.95
CA GLY A 74 17.03 -30.93 14.31
C GLY A 74 16.77 -30.09 13.05
N TYR A 75 16.29 -28.86 13.21
CA TYR A 75 15.93 -27.98 12.10
C TYR A 75 16.69 -26.67 12.19
N LEU A 76 17.70 -26.51 11.35
CA LEU A 76 18.36 -25.22 11.19
C LEU A 76 17.42 -24.27 10.44
N VAL A 77 17.11 -23.14 11.04
CA VAL A 77 16.16 -22.15 10.51
C VAL A 77 16.92 -21.06 9.78
N THR A 78 16.58 -20.84 8.52
CA THR A 78 17.03 -19.66 7.77
C THR A 78 15.82 -18.91 7.25
N GLN A 79 15.97 -17.64 6.89
CA GLN A 79 14.89 -16.75 6.49
C GLN A 79 15.27 -16.03 5.20
N THR A 80 14.29 -15.83 4.33
CA THR A 80 14.39 -15.01 3.12
C THR A 80 13.19 -14.09 3.05
N TYR A 81 13.30 -12.93 2.39
CA TYR A 81 12.17 -12.04 2.24
C TYR A 81 11.21 -12.50 1.13
N ASP A 82 9.92 -12.39 1.39
CA ASP A 82 8.86 -12.50 0.39
C ASP A 82 7.92 -11.29 0.50
N VAL A 83 7.20 -11.02 -0.58
CA VAL A 83 6.18 -9.98 -0.64
C VAL A 83 4.80 -10.64 -0.69
N ALA A 84 4.12 -10.64 0.46
CA ALA A 84 2.80 -11.25 0.59
C ALA A 84 1.68 -10.44 -0.12
N GLY A 85 1.93 -9.19 -0.52
CA GLY A 85 0.92 -8.30 -1.13
C GLY A 85 0.77 -8.40 -2.66
N PRO A 86 0.04 -7.45 -3.30
CA PRO A 86 -0.57 -6.27 -2.67
C PRO A 86 -1.90 -6.63 -2.00
N PHE A 87 -2.00 -6.33 -0.70
CA PHE A 87 -3.26 -6.50 0.05
C PHE A 87 -4.29 -5.45 -0.37
N LEU A 88 -5.56 -5.86 -0.46
CA LEU A 88 -6.67 -4.93 -0.64
C LEU A 88 -6.83 -4.07 0.62
N ARG A 89 -7.30 -2.84 0.45
CA ARG A 89 -7.39 -1.84 1.54
C ARG A 89 -8.81 -1.30 1.68
N PRO A 90 -9.80 -2.15 2.00
CA PRO A 90 -11.20 -1.72 2.14
C PRO A 90 -11.39 -0.68 3.25
N GLY A 91 -10.61 -0.75 4.33
CA GLY A 91 -10.64 0.29 5.38
C GLY A 91 -10.24 1.68 4.87
N ALA A 92 -9.26 1.78 3.97
CA ALA A 92 -8.89 3.05 3.35
C ALA A 92 -9.97 3.53 2.36
N ALA A 93 -10.62 2.60 1.64
CA ALA A 93 -11.76 2.90 0.78
C ALA A 93 -12.94 3.46 1.58
N LEU A 94 -13.26 2.87 2.73
CA LEU A 94 -14.30 3.36 3.63
C LEU A 94 -13.97 4.75 4.18
N GLY A 95 -12.72 4.99 4.54
CA GLY A 95 -12.23 6.33 4.92
C GLY A 95 -12.44 7.37 3.82
N LEU A 96 -12.14 7.02 2.56
CA LEU A 96 -12.37 7.89 1.40
C LEU A 96 -13.86 8.16 1.17
N VAL A 97 -14.72 7.15 1.28
CA VAL A 97 -16.17 7.30 1.14
C VAL A 97 -16.75 8.21 2.24
N ALA A 98 -16.25 8.09 3.49
CA ALA A 98 -16.63 8.98 4.57
C ALA A 98 -16.19 10.44 4.30
N VAL A 99 -14.96 10.63 3.82
CA VAL A 99 -14.44 11.95 3.39
C VAL A 99 -15.29 12.53 2.27
N LEU A 100 -15.66 11.73 1.28
CA LEU A 100 -16.54 12.12 0.18
C LEU A 100 -17.91 12.58 0.70
N GLY A 101 -18.52 11.85 1.64
CA GLY A 101 -19.80 12.22 2.24
C GLY A 101 -19.75 13.58 2.95
N VAL A 102 -18.73 13.81 3.77
CA VAL A 102 -18.52 15.10 4.44
C VAL A 102 -18.31 16.21 3.42
N ALA A 103 -17.43 16.01 2.43
CA ALA A 103 -17.15 16.99 1.40
C ALA A 103 -18.40 17.34 0.58
N LEU A 104 -19.23 16.35 0.22
CA LEU A 104 -20.45 16.56 -0.55
C LEU A 104 -21.47 17.39 0.22
N ALA A 105 -21.67 17.12 1.52
CA ALA A 105 -22.57 17.90 2.37
C ALA A 105 -22.14 19.38 2.48
N TYR A 106 -20.84 19.62 2.70
CA TYR A 106 -20.30 20.98 2.73
C TYR A 106 -20.34 21.68 1.37
N LEU A 107 -20.09 20.94 0.27
CA LEU A 107 -20.15 21.47 -1.09
C LEU A 107 -21.56 21.96 -1.42
N LEU A 108 -22.59 21.13 -1.19
CA LEU A 108 -23.99 21.49 -1.42
C LEU A 108 -24.44 22.69 -0.56
N ALA A 109 -24.03 22.72 0.71
CA ALA A 109 -24.31 23.85 1.59
C ALA A 109 -23.63 25.15 1.12
N ALA A 110 -22.38 25.06 0.63
CA ALA A 110 -21.61 26.22 0.16
C ALA A 110 -22.03 26.72 -1.23
N VAL A 111 -22.57 25.84 -2.08
CA VAL A 111 -22.96 26.14 -3.46
C VAL A 111 -24.36 26.71 -3.56
N SER A 112 -25.30 26.24 -2.73
CA SER A 112 -26.70 26.71 -2.74
C SER A 112 -26.92 28.24 -2.60
N PRO A 113 -26.07 29.04 -1.93
CA PRO A 113 -26.23 30.51 -1.89
C PRO A 113 -25.51 31.25 -3.03
N LEU A 114 -24.80 30.54 -3.92
CA LEU A 114 -24.09 31.18 -5.03
C LEU A 114 -25.07 31.76 -6.06
N SER A 115 -24.60 32.75 -6.82
CA SER A 115 -25.37 33.29 -7.95
C SER A 115 -25.64 32.22 -9.02
N ARG A 116 -26.68 32.44 -9.85
CA ARG A 116 -27.21 31.45 -10.80
C ARG A 116 -26.13 30.75 -11.64
N LEU A 117 -25.19 31.49 -12.21
CA LEU A 117 -24.14 30.91 -13.06
C LEU A 117 -23.23 29.95 -12.29
N TYR A 118 -22.77 30.37 -11.10
CA TYR A 118 -21.88 29.55 -10.27
C TYR A 118 -22.61 28.37 -9.63
N PHE A 119 -23.89 28.56 -9.26
CA PHE A 119 -24.74 27.47 -8.77
C PHE A 119 -24.90 26.38 -9.85
N VAL A 120 -25.26 26.75 -11.08
CA VAL A 120 -25.41 25.77 -12.18
C VAL A 120 -24.09 25.05 -12.48
N ALA A 121 -22.97 25.77 -12.54
CA ALA A 121 -21.67 25.15 -12.80
C ALA A 121 -21.27 24.16 -11.69
N ALA A 122 -21.48 24.51 -10.42
CA ALA A 122 -21.15 23.63 -9.31
C ALA A 122 -22.13 22.45 -9.17
N MET A 123 -23.42 22.64 -9.46
CA MET A 123 -24.38 21.53 -9.49
C MET A 123 -24.09 20.57 -10.65
N ALA A 124 -23.61 21.05 -11.80
CA ALA A 124 -23.14 20.18 -12.87
C ALA A 124 -22.00 19.26 -12.38
N LEU A 125 -21.02 19.81 -11.65
CA LEU A 125 -19.94 19.00 -11.05
C LEU A 125 -20.47 17.97 -10.04
N VAL A 126 -21.46 18.34 -9.22
CA VAL A 126 -22.11 17.40 -8.29
C VAL A 126 -22.84 16.29 -9.04
N ILE A 127 -23.56 16.61 -10.12
CA ILE A 127 -24.26 15.62 -10.95
C ILE A 127 -23.26 14.66 -11.58
N PHE A 128 -22.18 15.17 -12.19
CA PHE A 128 -21.12 14.33 -12.75
C PHE A 128 -20.45 13.44 -11.70
N LEU A 129 -20.23 13.96 -10.49
CA LEU A 129 -19.72 13.19 -9.36
C LEU A 129 -20.68 12.06 -8.98
N LEU A 130 -21.98 12.33 -8.85
CA LEU A 130 -22.97 11.30 -8.51
C LEU A 130 -23.08 10.23 -9.60
N MET A 131 -23.02 10.65 -10.88
CA MET A 131 -22.99 9.73 -12.02
C MET A 131 -21.73 8.86 -12.02
N SER A 132 -20.57 9.43 -11.67
CA SER A 132 -19.30 8.70 -11.72
C SER A 132 -19.25 7.56 -10.71
N LEU A 133 -19.91 7.69 -9.55
CA LEU A 133 -19.94 6.67 -8.48
C LEU A 133 -20.59 5.36 -8.91
N ASN A 134 -21.47 5.40 -9.93
CA ASN A 134 -22.16 4.24 -10.49
C ASN A 134 -22.76 3.31 -9.40
N ALA A 135 -23.43 3.92 -8.42
CA ALA A 135 -23.94 3.22 -7.24
C ALA A 135 -25.07 2.23 -7.57
N ASP A 136 -25.70 2.34 -8.74
CA ASP A 136 -26.75 1.43 -9.21
C ASP A 136 -26.23 -0.02 -9.42
N LEU A 137 -24.94 -0.18 -9.71
CA LEU A 137 -24.30 -1.50 -9.83
C LEU A 137 -24.18 -2.25 -8.50
N LEU A 138 -24.41 -1.59 -7.37
CA LEU A 138 -24.41 -2.23 -6.05
C LEU A 138 -25.66 -3.09 -5.79
N GLY A 139 -26.67 -3.03 -6.66
CA GLY A 139 -27.85 -3.87 -6.54
C GLY A 139 -28.74 -3.55 -5.32
N VAL A 140 -28.75 -2.29 -4.88
CA VAL A 140 -29.59 -1.79 -3.77
C VAL A 140 -31.09 -1.92 -4.05
N PHE A 141 -31.48 -1.73 -5.31
CA PHE A 141 -32.84 -1.96 -5.82
C PHE A 141 -32.76 -3.06 -6.89
N GLU A 142 -33.30 -2.81 -8.09
CA GLU A 142 -33.12 -3.70 -9.23
C GLU A 142 -31.81 -3.41 -9.98
N THR A 143 -31.03 -4.47 -10.25
CA THR A 143 -29.81 -4.39 -11.04
C THR A 143 -30.11 -3.96 -12.48
N GLY A 144 -29.39 -2.95 -12.98
CA GLY A 144 -29.54 -2.44 -14.35
C GLY A 144 -30.49 -1.25 -14.52
N ARG A 145 -31.17 -0.81 -13.45
CA ARG A 145 -31.97 0.43 -13.42
C ARG A 145 -31.23 1.52 -12.64
N GLN A 146 -31.37 2.78 -13.05
CA GLN A 146 -30.67 3.93 -12.43
C GLN A 146 -31.42 4.52 -11.22
N TYR A 147 -31.99 3.68 -10.36
CA TYR A 147 -32.84 4.13 -9.26
C TYR A 147 -32.08 4.86 -8.16
N VAL A 148 -30.88 4.41 -7.80
CA VAL A 148 -30.04 5.04 -6.76
C VAL A 148 -29.58 6.41 -7.25
N LEU A 149 -29.14 6.51 -8.51
CA LEU A 149 -28.77 7.79 -9.11
C LEU A 149 -29.96 8.76 -9.12
N LEU A 150 -31.13 8.35 -9.63
CA LEU A 150 -32.32 9.21 -9.67
C LEU A 150 -32.74 9.67 -8.28
N LEU A 151 -32.75 8.77 -7.30
CA LEU A 151 -33.05 9.08 -5.91
C LEU A 151 -32.04 10.10 -5.34
N SER A 152 -30.75 9.91 -5.58
CA SER A 152 -29.70 10.83 -5.13
C SER A 152 -29.84 12.22 -5.76
N LEU A 153 -30.21 12.30 -7.05
CA LEU A 153 -30.44 13.58 -7.73
C LEU A 153 -31.65 14.30 -7.14
N VAL A 154 -32.78 13.63 -6.97
CA VAL A 154 -33.98 14.23 -6.37
C VAL A 154 -33.69 14.71 -4.95
N LEU A 155 -33.04 13.87 -4.13
CA LEU A 155 -32.78 14.17 -2.72
C LEU A 155 -31.66 15.19 -2.49
N LEU A 156 -30.68 15.33 -3.38
CA LEU A 156 -29.57 16.29 -3.19
C LEU A 156 -29.73 17.55 -4.04
N VAL A 157 -30.08 17.42 -5.32
CA VAL A 157 -30.27 18.56 -6.23
C VAL A 157 -31.57 19.30 -5.91
N GLY A 158 -32.64 18.59 -5.57
CA GLY A 158 -33.94 19.18 -5.23
C GLY A 158 -33.85 20.18 -4.07
N PRO A 159 -33.38 19.77 -2.88
CA PRO A 159 -33.16 20.68 -1.76
C PRO A 159 -32.13 21.79 -2.03
N ALA A 160 -31.07 21.50 -2.81
CA ALA A 160 -30.10 22.53 -3.23
C ALA A 160 -30.75 23.62 -4.08
N TYR A 161 -31.59 23.24 -5.04
CA TYR A 161 -32.39 24.18 -5.82
C TYR A 161 -33.42 24.91 -4.96
N TYR A 162 -34.05 24.23 -4.00
CA TYR A 162 -35.00 24.86 -3.08
C TYR A 162 -34.37 25.99 -2.27
N PHE A 163 -33.20 25.74 -1.68
CA PHE A 163 -32.45 26.77 -0.95
C PHE A 163 -31.92 27.89 -1.86
N HIS A 164 -31.58 27.56 -3.11
CA HIS A 164 -31.11 28.55 -4.09
C HIS A 164 -32.22 29.48 -4.56
N ALA A 165 -33.38 28.93 -4.95
CA ALA A 165 -34.44 29.67 -5.64
C ALA A 165 -35.49 30.25 -4.69
N PHE A 166 -35.89 29.51 -3.64
CA PHE A 166 -37.02 29.90 -2.78
C PHE A 166 -36.60 30.40 -1.40
N ARG A 167 -35.46 29.92 -0.88
CA ARG A 167 -35.00 30.23 0.49
C ARG A 167 -33.53 30.66 0.56
N PRO A 168 -33.13 31.72 -0.17
CA PRO A 168 -31.74 32.20 -0.21
C PRO A 168 -31.23 32.73 1.15
N GLU A 169 -32.12 33.17 2.04
CA GLU A 169 -31.77 33.72 3.36
C GLU A 169 -31.47 32.66 4.44
N THR A 170 -31.59 31.37 4.11
CA THR A 170 -31.36 30.29 5.08
C THR A 170 -29.91 30.24 5.54
N ALA A 171 -29.71 30.16 6.86
CA ALA A 171 -28.40 30.11 7.48
C ALA A 171 -27.59 28.87 7.03
N PHE A 172 -26.28 29.03 6.89
CA PHE A 172 -25.38 27.96 6.43
C PHE A 172 -25.47 26.68 7.27
N THR A 173 -25.63 26.80 8.59
CA THR A 173 -25.75 25.65 9.50
C THR A 173 -26.99 24.81 9.24
N THR A 174 -28.12 25.43 8.89
CA THR A 174 -29.36 24.71 8.55
C THR A 174 -29.21 23.95 7.23
N ARG A 175 -28.62 24.59 6.21
CA ARG A 175 -28.29 23.94 4.94
C ARG A 175 -27.34 22.77 5.15
N LEU A 176 -26.27 22.97 5.90
CA LEU A 176 -25.30 21.92 6.23
C LEU A 176 -25.97 20.76 6.96
N GLY A 177 -26.81 21.03 7.97
CA GLY A 177 -27.55 19.99 8.68
C GLY A 177 -28.47 19.19 7.77
N THR A 178 -29.19 19.86 6.85
CA THR A 178 -30.05 19.18 5.88
C THR A 178 -29.27 18.28 4.93
N PHE A 179 -28.18 18.77 4.34
CA PHE A 179 -27.36 17.96 3.43
C PHE A 179 -26.58 16.87 4.15
N ALA A 180 -26.09 17.12 5.37
CA ALA A 180 -25.46 16.08 6.17
C ALA A 180 -26.43 14.93 6.49
N ALA A 181 -27.68 15.25 6.86
CA ALA A 181 -28.72 14.25 7.08
C ALA A 181 -29.05 13.47 5.80
N LEU A 182 -29.22 14.16 4.67
CA LEU A 182 -29.54 13.52 3.39
C LEU A 182 -28.41 12.63 2.85
N VAL A 183 -27.17 13.11 2.89
CA VAL A 183 -25.99 12.35 2.46
C VAL A 183 -25.76 11.14 3.39
N THR A 184 -25.92 11.32 4.71
CA THR A 184 -25.81 10.21 5.66
C THR A 184 -26.93 9.19 5.45
N GLY A 185 -28.17 9.65 5.24
CA GLY A 185 -29.31 8.77 4.96
C GLY A 185 -29.12 7.96 3.68
N LEU A 186 -28.65 8.60 2.60
CA LEU A 186 -28.31 7.93 1.34
C LEU A 186 -27.16 6.93 1.53
N GLY A 187 -26.10 7.31 2.26
CA GLY A 187 -24.98 6.43 2.57
C GLY A 187 -25.43 5.20 3.36
N LEU A 188 -26.23 5.39 4.43
CA LEU A 188 -26.80 4.30 5.21
C LEU A 188 -27.69 3.39 4.36
N LEU A 189 -28.54 3.96 3.49
CA LEU A 189 -29.37 3.18 2.58
C LEU A 189 -28.49 2.28 1.70
N VAL A 190 -27.45 2.82 1.08
CA VAL A 190 -26.53 2.06 0.21
C VAL A 190 -25.80 0.96 0.98
N PHE A 191 -25.31 1.23 2.18
CA PHE A 191 -24.57 0.24 2.97
C PHE A 191 -25.47 -0.83 3.62
N LEU A 192 -26.70 -0.49 4.02
CA LEU A 192 -27.61 -1.41 4.70
C LEU A 192 -28.41 -2.29 3.71
N GLN A 193 -28.67 -1.80 2.50
CA GLN A 193 -29.48 -2.51 1.50
C GLN A 193 -28.64 -3.28 0.46
N ASN A 194 -27.32 -3.06 0.41
CA ASN A 194 -26.46 -3.83 -0.50
C ASN A 194 -26.37 -5.30 -0.01
N PRO A 195 -26.64 -6.30 -0.88
CA PRO A 195 -26.48 -7.72 -0.53
C PRO A 195 -25.02 -8.14 -0.28
N ASN A 196 -24.03 -7.35 -0.71
CA ASN A 196 -22.62 -7.66 -0.59
C ASN A 196 -22.00 -7.11 0.71
N PRO A 197 -20.83 -7.65 1.15
CA PRO A 197 -20.12 -7.14 2.32
C PRO A 197 -19.79 -5.64 2.23
N ALA A 198 -19.70 -4.96 3.37
CA ALA A 198 -19.38 -3.53 3.43
C ALA A 198 -18.05 -3.17 2.74
N ASP A 199 -17.07 -4.08 2.76
CA ASP A 199 -15.78 -3.93 2.08
C ASP A 199 -15.95 -3.79 0.57
N TYR A 200 -16.86 -4.55 -0.03
CA TYR A 200 -17.18 -4.47 -1.46
C TYR A 200 -17.83 -3.13 -1.79
N THR A 201 -18.82 -2.70 -1.00
CA THR A 201 -19.49 -1.38 -1.17
C THR A 201 -18.48 -0.23 -1.15
N ALA A 202 -17.58 -0.25 -0.17
CA ALA A 202 -16.56 0.78 -0.01
C ALA A 202 -15.60 0.81 -1.20
N LEU A 203 -15.08 -0.36 -1.61
CA LEU A 203 -14.16 -0.49 -2.75
C LEU A 203 -14.82 -0.07 -4.07
N HIS A 204 -16.10 -0.41 -4.27
CA HIS A 204 -16.86 -0.01 -5.44
C HIS A 204 -16.96 1.51 -5.55
N LEU A 205 -17.48 2.16 -4.51
CA LEU A 205 -17.63 3.62 -4.49
C LEU A 205 -16.29 4.32 -4.65
N SER A 206 -15.21 3.83 -4.01
CA SER A 206 -13.88 4.41 -4.17
C SER A 206 -13.29 4.20 -5.56
N ALA A 207 -13.46 3.02 -6.16
CA ALA A 207 -12.93 2.72 -7.48
C ALA A 207 -13.57 3.61 -8.56
N TYR A 208 -14.89 3.73 -8.52
CA TYR A 208 -15.66 4.59 -9.43
C TYR A 208 -15.49 6.10 -9.16
N PHE A 209 -15.15 6.48 -7.92
CA PHE A 209 -14.80 7.86 -7.58
C PHE A 209 -13.40 8.29 -8.11
N THR A 210 -12.50 7.37 -8.43
CA THR A 210 -11.08 7.66 -8.73
C THR A 210 -10.87 8.82 -9.71
N THR A 211 -11.61 8.84 -10.83
CA THR A 211 -11.48 9.89 -11.86
C THR A 211 -12.00 11.24 -11.37
N ALA A 212 -13.17 11.28 -10.74
CA ALA A 212 -13.72 12.50 -10.13
C ALA A 212 -12.81 13.01 -9.00
N GLY A 213 -12.20 12.10 -8.26
CA GLY A 213 -11.19 12.41 -7.24
C GLY A 213 -9.94 13.05 -7.82
N ALA A 214 -9.41 12.53 -8.93
CA ALA A 214 -8.30 13.13 -9.66
C ALA A 214 -8.64 14.54 -10.17
N VAL A 215 -9.86 14.76 -10.64
CA VAL A 215 -10.34 16.11 -11.03
C VAL A 215 -10.39 17.03 -9.82
N ALA A 216 -10.91 16.58 -8.66
CA ALA A 216 -10.93 17.38 -7.45
C ALA A 216 -9.51 17.77 -6.97
N PHE A 217 -8.56 16.83 -7.03
CA PHE A 217 -7.15 17.08 -6.77
C PHE A 217 -6.57 18.13 -7.75
N ALA A 218 -6.82 17.97 -9.05
CA ALA A 218 -6.35 18.91 -10.07
C ALA A 218 -6.93 20.32 -9.88
N LEU A 219 -8.22 20.43 -9.53
CA LEU A 219 -8.87 21.71 -9.24
C LEU A 219 -8.23 22.40 -8.03
N LEU A 220 -7.89 21.67 -6.96
CA LEU A 220 -7.14 22.24 -5.83
C LEU A 220 -5.79 22.76 -6.29
N VAL A 221 -5.02 21.93 -7.00
CA VAL A 221 -3.67 22.28 -7.47
C VAL A 221 -3.73 23.55 -8.31
N LEU A 222 -4.62 23.62 -9.29
CA LEU A 222 -4.78 24.82 -10.14
C LEU A 222 -5.17 26.07 -9.32
N TRP A 223 -6.00 25.92 -8.29
CA TRP A 223 -6.40 27.01 -7.40
C TRP A 223 -5.21 27.59 -6.61
N VAL A 224 -4.29 26.72 -6.14
CA VAL A 224 -3.17 27.11 -5.26
C VAL A 224 -1.84 27.23 -5.99
N ALA A 225 -1.75 26.89 -7.27
CA ALA A 225 -0.46 26.70 -7.93
C ALA A 225 0.46 27.93 -7.95
N PHE A 226 -0.11 29.14 -8.03
CA PHE A 226 0.68 30.37 -8.01
C PHE A 226 1.10 30.81 -6.59
N GLU A 227 0.53 30.20 -5.55
CA GLU A 227 0.61 30.70 -4.17
C GLU A 227 2.00 30.61 -3.58
N ASN A 228 2.84 29.67 -4.02
CA ASN A 228 4.23 29.62 -3.57
C ASN A 228 5.00 30.89 -4.00
N VAL A 229 4.83 31.34 -5.25
CA VAL A 229 5.45 32.58 -5.73
C VAL A 229 4.84 33.81 -5.04
N HIS A 230 3.54 33.78 -4.75
CA HIS A 230 2.89 34.81 -3.93
C HIS A 230 3.40 34.83 -2.48
N GLY A 231 3.67 33.67 -1.88
CA GLY A 231 4.29 33.53 -0.57
C GLY A 231 5.69 34.15 -0.55
N LEU A 232 6.50 33.89 -1.58
CA LEU A 232 7.80 34.54 -1.75
C LEU A 232 7.67 36.07 -1.89
N LEU A 233 6.67 36.56 -2.62
CA LEU A 233 6.37 37.99 -2.71
C LEU A 233 6.00 38.59 -1.34
N TRP A 234 5.20 37.86 -0.56
CA TRP A 234 4.78 38.26 0.77
C TRP A 234 5.99 38.38 1.70
N VAL A 235 6.82 37.34 1.81
CA VAL A 235 8.06 37.37 2.61
C VAL A 235 9.00 38.49 2.14
N ASN A 236 9.10 38.72 0.83
CA ASN A 236 9.94 39.77 0.28
C ASN A 236 9.51 41.20 0.66
N THR A 237 8.21 41.43 0.86
CA THR A 237 7.65 42.78 0.99
C THR A 237 6.92 43.05 2.32
N GLN A 238 6.89 42.08 3.24
CA GLN A 238 6.13 42.16 4.49
C GLN A 238 6.64 43.19 5.51
N ALA A 239 7.95 43.52 5.51
CA ALA A 239 8.54 44.40 6.50
C ALA A 239 7.88 45.79 6.52
N ASP A 240 7.73 46.38 7.72
CA ASP A 240 7.05 47.66 7.90
C ASP A 240 7.88 48.83 7.37
N THR A 241 9.20 48.81 7.58
CA THR A 241 10.11 49.83 7.07
C THR A 241 10.56 49.52 5.64
N PRO A 242 10.72 50.54 4.76
CA PRO A 242 11.23 50.34 3.41
C PRO A 242 12.64 49.72 3.37
N ALA A 243 13.49 50.03 4.35
CA ALA A 243 14.84 49.50 4.45
C ALA A 243 14.88 47.98 4.69
N GLY A 244 13.93 47.45 5.48
CA GLY A 244 13.83 46.03 5.81
C GLY A 244 13.23 45.15 4.69
N ARG A 245 12.86 45.72 3.53
CA ARG A 245 12.35 44.98 2.37
C ARG A 245 13.48 44.68 1.39
N TYR A 246 13.53 43.47 0.83
CA TYR A 246 14.64 43.04 -0.04
C TYR A 246 14.54 43.60 -1.47
N GLY A 247 13.34 43.86 -1.98
CA GLY A 247 13.11 44.57 -3.26
C GLY A 247 12.98 43.64 -4.48
N LEU A 248 13.18 44.17 -5.70
CA LEU A 248 12.94 43.44 -6.96
C LEU A 248 13.89 42.26 -7.17
N TRP A 249 15.20 42.47 -6.98
CA TRP A 249 16.21 41.46 -7.31
C TRP A 249 16.13 40.21 -6.44
N ALA A 250 15.91 40.38 -5.13
CA ALA A 250 15.72 39.26 -4.23
C ALA A 250 14.48 38.42 -4.60
N PHE A 251 13.39 39.07 -5.01
CA PHE A 251 12.21 38.35 -5.50
C PHE A 251 12.46 37.61 -6.81
N LEU A 252 13.16 38.24 -7.76
CA LEU A 252 13.54 37.58 -9.02
C LEU A 252 14.46 36.38 -8.78
N LEU A 253 15.43 36.49 -7.88
CA LEU A 253 16.33 35.39 -7.53
C LEU A 253 15.59 34.26 -6.83
N ALA A 254 14.78 34.55 -5.80
CA ALA A 254 14.03 33.54 -5.07
C ALA A 254 12.96 32.85 -5.94
N GLY A 255 12.17 33.64 -6.69
CA GLY A 255 11.16 33.12 -7.61
C GLY A 255 11.79 32.38 -8.79
N GLY A 256 12.88 32.92 -9.35
CA GLY A 256 13.64 32.29 -10.42
C GLY A 256 14.25 30.96 -10.00
N LEU A 257 14.86 30.88 -8.81
CA LEU A 257 15.40 29.64 -8.25
C LEU A 257 14.30 28.59 -8.05
N TYR A 258 13.17 28.98 -7.44
CA TYR A 258 12.03 28.10 -7.24
C TYR A 258 11.50 27.51 -8.56
N LEU A 259 11.27 28.36 -9.57
CA LEU A 259 10.80 27.91 -10.88
C LEU A 259 11.86 27.11 -11.63
N SER A 260 13.15 27.43 -11.47
CA SER A 260 14.24 26.68 -12.09
C SER A 260 14.36 25.26 -11.52
N ILE A 261 14.15 25.09 -10.22
CA ILE A 261 14.13 23.76 -9.58
C ILE A 261 12.97 22.92 -10.14
N LEU A 262 11.77 23.51 -10.28
CA LEU A 262 10.62 22.83 -10.90
C LEU A 262 10.86 22.51 -12.38
N LEU A 263 11.50 23.42 -13.11
CA LEU A 263 11.88 23.19 -14.50
C LEU A 263 12.89 22.04 -14.62
N LEU A 264 13.92 22.02 -13.76
CA LEU A 264 14.90 20.93 -13.73
C LEU A 264 14.26 19.59 -13.35
N TYR A 265 13.33 19.59 -12.40
CA TYR A 265 12.55 18.40 -12.06
C TYR A 265 11.79 17.84 -13.28
N TYR A 266 11.12 18.73 -14.03
CA TYR A 266 10.40 18.35 -15.23
C TYR A 266 11.33 17.88 -16.37
N LEU A 267 12.47 18.55 -16.56
CA LEU A 267 13.45 18.20 -17.59
C LEU A 267 14.20 16.89 -17.28
N ASN A 268 14.42 16.58 -16.00
CA ASN A 268 15.11 15.37 -15.56
C ASN A 268 14.14 14.19 -15.30
N GLN A 269 13.10 14.08 -16.13
CA GLN A 269 12.13 12.97 -16.11
C GLN A 269 11.51 12.73 -14.72
N ASN A 270 11.13 13.80 -14.03
CA ASN A 270 10.43 13.77 -12.75
C ASN A 270 11.26 13.16 -11.60
N GLN A 271 12.58 13.18 -11.73
CA GLN A 271 13.53 12.82 -10.68
C GLN A 271 14.50 13.97 -10.44
N LEU A 272 14.59 14.47 -9.22
CA LEU A 272 15.61 15.47 -8.88
C LEU A 272 16.09 15.24 -7.46
N LEU A 273 17.38 14.99 -7.28
CA LEU A 273 18.00 14.92 -5.97
C LEU A 273 18.32 16.34 -5.51
N VAL A 274 17.78 16.74 -4.35
CA VAL A 274 18.06 18.04 -3.73
C VAL A 274 19.26 17.91 -2.78
N LEU A 275 19.31 16.82 -2.02
CA LEU A 275 20.42 16.43 -1.16
C LEU A 275 20.74 14.94 -1.36
N PRO A 276 21.93 14.44 -0.95
CA PRO A 276 22.22 13.01 -0.95
C PRO A 276 21.14 12.23 -0.20
N GLY A 277 20.41 11.37 -0.91
CA GLY A 277 19.30 10.57 -0.36
C GLY A 277 17.94 11.27 -0.27
N ILE A 278 17.82 12.57 -0.62
CA ILE A 278 16.55 13.31 -0.58
C ILE A 278 16.16 13.75 -1.99
N GLN A 279 15.08 13.16 -2.50
CA GLN A 279 14.47 13.53 -3.77
C GLN A 279 13.41 14.62 -3.57
N LEU A 280 13.29 15.54 -4.54
CA LEU A 280 12.21 16.52 -4.56
C LEU A 280 10.89 15.82 -4.86
N ASP A 281 9.94 15.89 -3.93
CA ASP A 281 8.56 15.47 -4.17
C ASP A 281 7.64 16.71 -4.32
N PRO A 282 7.01 16.92 -5.50
CA PRO A 282 6.08 18.02 -5.72
C PRO A 282 4.92 18.11 -4.72
N TYR A 283 4.51 16.99 -4.10
CA TYR A 283 3.47 17.00 -3.06
C TYR A 283 3.88 17.83 -1.84
N LEU A 284 5.16 17.86 -1.49
CA LEU A 284 5.67 18.67 -0.38
C LEU A 284 5.58 20.17 -0.69
N LEU A 285 5.67 20.56 -1.97
CA LEU A 285 5.51 21.95 -2.40
C LEU A 285 4.04 22.41 -2.42
N LEU A 286 3.09 21.47 -2.39
CA LEU A 286 1.67 21.78 -2.30
C LEU A 286 1.26 22.25 -0.90
N LEU A 287 1.93 21.74 0.15
CA LEU A 287 1.67 22.12 1.55
C LEU A 287 1.83 23.63 1.82
N PRO A 288 2.97 24.27 1.49
CA PRO A 288 3.10 25.72 1.64
C PRO A 288 2.15 26.48 0.73
N ALA A 289 1.83 25.98 -0.47
CA ALA A 289 0.88 26.63 -1.38
C ALA A 289 -0.53 26.72 -0.76
N VAL A 290 -1.02 25.62 -0.18
CA VAL A 290 -2.31 25.57 0.52
C VAL A 290 -2.29 26.45 1.76
N ALA A 291 -1.20 26.45 2.54
CA ALA A 291 -1.07 27.30 3.71
C ALA A 291 -1.09 28.80 3.36
N VAL A 292 -0.36 29.21 2.32
CA VAL A 292 -0.36 30.59 1.83
C VAL A 292 -1.74 30.96 1.27
N ALA A 293 -2.41 30.05 0.54
CA ALA A 293 -3.77 30.27 0.06
C ALA A 293 -4.76 30.53 1.20
N TRP A 294 -4.68 29.74 2.27
CA TRP A 294 -5.51 29.90 3.46
C TRP A 294 -5.29 31.27 4.12
N LEU A 295 -4.03 31.64 4.36
CA LEU A 295 -3.67 32.92 5.00
C LEU A 295 -3.99 34.13 4.11
N GLY A 296 -3.91 33.98 2.78
CA GLY A 296 -4.15 35.02 1.79
C GLY A 296 -5.61 35.29 1.45
N GLN A 297 -6.55 34.48 1.97
CA GLN A 297 -7.94 34.47 1.51
C GLN A 297 -8.68 35.80 1.71
N SER A 298 -8.40 36.53 2.79
CA SER A 298 -9.00 37.84 3.04
C SER A 298 -8.57 38.89 2.01
N ARG A 299 -7.36 38.78 1.47
CA ARG A 299 -6.81 39.70 0.46
C ARG A 299 -7.36 39.40 -0.93
N ARG A 300 -7.69 38.13 -1.21
CA ARG A 300 -8.32 37.68 -2.46
C ARG A 300 -9.77 38.11 -2.60
N ALA A 301 -10.42 38.59 -1.54
CA ALA A 301 -11.81 39.05 -1.59
C ALA A 301 -12.07 40.09 -2.68
N ALA A 302 -11.08 40.95 -2.97
CA ALA A 302 -11.17 41.96 -4.03
C ALA A 302 -11.20 41.39 -5.46
N THR A 303 -10.81 40.13 -5.65
CA THR A 303 -10.83 39.43 -6.96
C THR A 303 -12.05 38.55 -7.17
N LEU A 304 -12.87 38.37 -6.13
CA LEU A 304 -14.07 37.55 -6.23
C LEU A 304 -15.14 38.30 -7.06
N PRO A 305 -15.82 37.61 -7.98
CA PRO A 305 -16.90 38.19 -8.76
C PRO A 305 -18.10 38.57 -7.87
N ALA A 306 -18.89 39.54 -8.33
CA ALA A 306 -20.12 39.94 -7.66
C ALA A 306 -21.08 38.73 -7.55
N GLY A 307 -21.59 38.46 -6.35
CA GLY A 307 -22.50 37.34 -6.08
C GLY A 307 -21.88 36.11 -5.44
N VAL A 308 -20.60 36.14 -5.04
CA VAL A 308 -20.01 35.13 -4.13
C VAL A 308 -20.13 35.61 -2.68
N PRO A 309 -20.85 34.90 -1.80
CA PRO A 309 -20.99 35.29 -0.40
C PRO A 309 -19.64 35.33 0.34
N PRO A 310 -19.48 36.21 1.34
CA PRO A 310 -18.28 36.24 2.16
C PRO A 310 -18.10 34.90 2.88
N GLY A 311 -16.91 34.31 2.77
CA GLY A 311 -16.58 33.01 3.38
C GLY A 311 -16.81 31.79 2.48
N ALA A 312 -17.64 31.88 1.43
CA ALA A 312 -17.91 30.76 0.53
C ALA A 312 -16.64 30.23 -0.15
N ALA A 313 -15.73 31.13 -0.54
CA ALA A 313 -14.45 30.73 -1.14
C ALA A 313 -13.52 30.02 -0.13
N ALA A 314 -13.61 30.34 1.17
CA ALA A 314 -12.83 29.65 2.20
C ALA A 314 -13.38 28.25 2.46
N THR A 315 -14.70 28.08 2.49
CA THR A 315 -15.34 26.76 2.60
C THR A 315 -15.03 25.89 1.39
N LEU A 316 -15.11 26.42 0.17
CA LEU A 316 -14.81 25.68 -1.05
C LEU A 316 -13.34 25.25 -1.13
N LEU A 317 -12.41 26.12 -0.72
CA LEU A 317 -10.99 25.77 -0.61
C LEU A 317 -10.79 24.58 0.33
N LEU A 318 -11.39 24.60 1.53
CA LEU A 318 -11.27 23.50 2.48
C LEU A 318 -11.96 22.21 1.99
N VAL A 319 -13.08 22.30 1.28
CA VAL A 319 -13.72 21.13 0.62
C VAL A 319 -12.76 20.52 -0.41
N LEU A 320 -12.12 21.34 -1.25
CA LEU A 320 -11.13 20.85 -2.21
C LEU A 320 -9.89 20.27 -1.53
N VAL A 321 -9.39 20.88 -0.45
CA VAL A 321 -8.29 20.32 0.36
C VAL A 321 -8.69 18.98 0.95
N LEU A 322 -9.90 18.85 1.51
CA LEU A 322 -10.40 17.61 2.09
C LEU A 322 -10.50 16.49 1.01
N LEU A 323 -11.08 16.79 -0.15
CA LEU A 323 -11.18 15.82 -1.26
C LEU A 323 -9.81 15.45 -1.85
N ALA A 324 -8.94 16.43 -2.08
CA ALA A 324 -7.59 16.19 -2.59
C ALA A 324 -6.74 15.38 -1.60
N ALA A 325 -6.82 15.68 -0.31
CA ALA A 325 -6.11 14.90 0.72
C ALA A 325 -6.68 13.48 0.85
N GLY A 326 -8.00 13.30 0.78
CA GLY A 326 -8.63 11.98 0.79
C GLY A 326 -8.23 11.14 -0.43
N THR A 327 -8.28 11.73 -1.62
CA THR A 327 -7.93 11.05 -2.89
C THR A 327 -6.46 10.69 -2.95
N LEU A 328 -5.56 11.61 -2.62
CA LEU A 328 -4.13 11.35 -2.50
C LEU A 328 -3.84 10.31 -1.41
N GLY A 329 -4.48 10.43 -0.25
CA GLY A 329 -4.36 9.48 0.85
C GLY A 329 -4.77 8.07 0.46
N TYR A 330 -5.84 7.90 -0.31
CA TYR A 330 -6.26 6.60 -0.83
C TYR A 330 -5.34 6.06 -1.92
N ALA A 331 -4.85 6.91 -2.83
CA ALA A 331 -3.85 6.53 -3.82
C ALA A 331 -2.55 6.02 -3.16
N LEU A 332 -2.10 6.70 -2.10
CA LEU A 332 -0.98 6.26 -1.27
C LEU A 332 -1.32 4.96 -0.55
N ALA A 333 -2.47 4.89 0.12
CA ALA A 333 -2.90 3.72 0.89
C ALA A 333 -3.05 2.44 0.06
N THR A 334 -3.25 2.56 -1.25
CA THR A 334 -3.35 1.45 -2.21
C THR A 334 -2.08 1.22 -3.02
N ALA A 335 -1.06 2.06 -2.83
CA ALA A 335 0.17 2.11 -3.62
C ALA A 335 -0.11 2.14 -5.14
N ASN A 336 -1.05 2.98 -5.58
CA ASN A 336 -1.45 3.10 -6.98
C ASN A 336 -0.50 4.04 -7.72
N ASP A 337 0.58 3.49 -8.27
CA ASP A 337 1.71 4.23 -8.81
C ASP A 337 1.39 5.14 -10.01
N PRO A 338 0.56 4.75 -11.01
CA PRO A 338 0.15 5.68 -12.07
C PRO A 338 -0.54 6.93 -11.52
N LEU A 339 -1.47 6.75 -10.57
CA LEU A 339 -2.22 7.87 -9.99
C LEU A 339 -1.31 8.78 -9.17
N LEU A 340 -0.36 8.19 -8.43
CA LEU A 340 0.64 8.92 -7.67
C LEU A 340 1.66 9.64 -8.57
N GLN A 341 1.99 9.10 -9.74
CA GLN A 341 2.86 9.76 -10.70
C GLN A 341 2.11 10.90 -11.40
N ALA A 342 0.87 10.67 -11.84
CA ALA A 342 0.01 11.69 -12.43
C ALA A 342 -0.15 12.91 -11.52
N GLY A 343 -0.39 12.68 -10.23
CA GLY A 343 -0.50 13.76 -9.25
C GLY A 343 0.79 14.56 -9.08
N ARG A 344 1.96 13.92 -9.09
CA ARG A 344 3.27 14.60 -9.02
C ARG A 344 3.54 15.43 -10.26
N ASP A 345 3.36 14.82 -11.42
CA ASP A 345 3.65 15.44 -12.72
C ASP A 345 2.73 16.64 -12.96
N PHE A 346 1.44 16.48 -12.67
CA PHE A 346 0.47 17.58 -12.76
C PHE A 346 0.76 18.69 -11.75
N THR A 347 1.12 18.34 -10.51
CA THR A 347 1.46 19.35 -9.49
C THR A 347 2.69 20.15 -9.87
N ALA A 348 3.76 19.48 -10.30
CA ALA A 348 4.99 20.15 -10.75
C ALA A 348 4.71 21.07 -11.95
N LEU A 349 3.98 20.58 -12.96
CA LEU A 349 3.65 21.35 -14.15
C LEU A 349 2.75 22.56 -13.83
N ALA A 350 1.74 22.39 -12.97
CA ALA A 350 0.85 23.47 -12.56
C ALA A 350 1.59 24.54 -11.75
N LEU A 351 2.41 24.14 -10.76
CA LEU A 351 3.23 25.05 -9.97
C LEU A 351 4.20 25.83 -10.85
N LEU A 352 4.81 25.18 -11.86
CA LEU A 352 5.69 25.83 -12.82
C LEU A 352 4.93 26.82 -13.73
N GLY A 353 3.83 26.38 -14.33
CA GLY A 353 3.05 27.16 -15.29
C GLY A 353 2.35 28.36 -14.66
N LEU A 354 1.57 28.14 -13.60
CA LEU A 354 0.84 29.21 -12.90
C LEU A 354 1.77 30.06 -12.02
N GLY A 355 2.79 29.46 -11.40
CA GLY A 355 3.84 30.21 -10.69
C GLY A 355 4.62 31.14 -11.62
N GLY A 356 4.99 30.66 -12.81
CA GLY A 356 5.63 31.46 -13.86
C GLY A 356 4.73 32.57 -14.39
N ALA A 357 3.46 32.27 -14.69
CA ALA A 357 2.48 33.27 -15.12
C ALA A 357 2.27 34.35 -14.04
N PHE A 358 2.24 33.97 -12.77
CA PHE A 358 2.14 34.90 -11.66
C PHE A 358 3.40 35.76 -11.48
N LEU A 359 4.59 35.20 -11.65
CA LEU A 359 5.83 35.97 -11.66
C LEU A 359 5.78 37.06 -12.74
N ILE A 360 5.37 36.71 -13.96
CA ILE A 360 5.18 37.68 -15.06
C ILE A 360 4.14 38.74 -14.70
N TYR A 361 2.98 38.32 -14.14
CA TYR A 361 1.94 39.22 -13.67
C TYR A 361 2.47 40.26 -12.66
N VAL A 362 3.30 39.83 -11.70
CA VAL A 362 3.90 40.73 -10.71
C VAL A 362 4.88 41.71 -11.37
N LEU A 363 5.70 41.25 -12.31
CA LEU A 363 6.67 42.10 -13.00
C LEU A 363 6.00 43.19 -13.85
N LEU A 364 4.96 42.82 -14.61
CA LEU A 364 4.25 43.75 -15.51
C LEU A 364 3.44 44.82 -14.75
N ASN A 365 2.80 44.45 -13.63
CA ASN A 365 1.98 45.37 -12.85
C ASN A 365 2.75 46.12 -11.76
N PHE A 366 3.66 45.44 -11.05
CA PHE A 366 4.23 45.93 -9.79
C PHE A 366 5.77 46.04 -9.79
N GLY A 367 6.44 45.76 -10.91
CA GLY A 367 7.90 45.90 -11.04
C GLY A 367 8.47 47.24 -10.55
N PRO A 368 7.90 48.41 -10.94
CA PRO A 368 8.35 49.70 -10.44
C PRO A 368 8.17 49.87 -8.91
N LEU A 369 7.08 49.33 -8.36
CA LEU A 369 6.79 49.38 -6.92
C LEU A 369 7.77 48.51 -6.11
N LEU A 370 8.19 47.37 -6.67
CA LEU A 370 9.23 46.52 -6.08
C LEU A 370 10.62 47.18 -6.10
N ARG A 371 10.96 47.93 -7.16
CA ARG A 371 12.21 48.72 -7.20
C ARG A 371 12.23 49.81 -6.12
N GLN A 372 11.07 50.39 -5.84
CA GLN A 372 10.88 51.37 -4.77
C GLN A 372 10.68 50.74 -3.38
N LYS A 373 10.85 49.42 -3.23
CA LYS A 373 10.66 48.68 -1.98
C LYS A 373 9.30 48.98 -1.29
N LYS A 374 8.22 49.08 -2.07
CA LYS A 374 6.86 49.25 -1.50
C LYS A 374 6.25 47.90 -1.12
N ALA A 375 5.24 47.93 -0.24
CA ALA A 375 4.53 46.75 0.26
C ALA A 375 3.57 46.17 -0.79
N VAL A 376 4.11 45.58 -1.85
CA VAL A 376 3.34 45.07 -2.99
C VAL A 376 2.36 43.97 -2.59
N TYR A 377 2.68 43.14 -1.59
CA TYR A 377 1.79 42.08 -1.12
C TYR A 377 0.39 42.55 -0.69
N ARG A 378 0.24 43.84 -0.32
CA ARG A 378 -1.07 44.41 0.10
C ARG A 378 -1.97 44.77 -1.09
N VAL A 379 -1.37 45.07 -2.25
CA VAL A 379 -2.07 45.59 -3.43
C VAL A 379 -2.01 44.64 -4.63
N VAL A 380 -1.41 43.46 -4.46
CA VAL A 380 -1.15 42.49 -5.55
C VAL A 380 -2.41 42.05 -6.29
N PHE A 381 -3.57 42.08 -5.63
CA PHE A 381 -4.86 41.69 -6.20
C PHE A 381 -5.64 42.85 -6.86
N GLN A 382 -5.06 44.04 -6.93
CA GLN A 382 -5.62 45.22 -7.57
C GLN A 382 -4.74 45.64 -8.78
N PRO A 383 -4.79 44.90 -9.90
CA PRO A 383 -3.93 45.16 -11.06
C PRO A 383 -4.27 46.49 -11.74
N ARG A 384 -3.26 47.08 -12.39
CA ARG A 384 -3.42 48.31 -13.21
C ARG A 384 -3.32 48.08 -14.71
N ARG A 385 -2.56 47.06 -15.15
CA ARG A 385 -2.25 46.82 -16.57
C ARG A 385 -2.71 45.43 -17.01
N PHE A 386 -2.19 44.39 -16.36
CA PHE A 386 -2.47 43.01 -16.72
C PHE A 386 -3.45 42.41 -15.70
N PRO A 387 -4.70 42.09 -16.07
CA PRO A 387 -5.73 41.71 -15.13
C PRO A 387 -5.48 40.32 -14.53
N PHE A 388 -5.98 40.09 -13.32
CA PHE A 388 -5.68 38.87 -12.56
C PHE A 388 -6.22 37.59 -13.23
N TYR A 389 -7.38 37.64 -13.90
CA TYR A 389 -7.90 36.49 -14.65
C TYR A 389 -7.01 36.10 -15.84
N ALA A 390 -6.33 37.06 -16.47
CA ALA A 390 -5.44 36.79 -17.61
C ALA A 390 -4.17 36.05 -17.17
N MET A 391 -3.73 36.23 -15.92
CA MET A 391 -2.66 35.43 -15.33
C MET A 391 -3.04 33.94 -15.25
N TYR A 392 -4.25 33.63 -14.77
CA TYR A 392 -4.75 32.25 -14.78
C TYR A 392 -4.88 31.70 -16.19
N ALA A 393 -5.43 32.48 -17.13
CA ALA A 393 -5.54 32.06 -18.52
C ALA A 393 -4.16 31.71 -19.12
N LEU A 394 -3.15 32.57 -18.90
CA LEU A 394 -1.78 32.34 -19.36
C LEU A 394 -1.18 31.06 -18.74
N GLY A 395 -1.33 30.88 -17.42
CA GLY A 395 -0.83 29.69 -16.72
C GLY A 395 -1.51 28.40 -17.18
N ILE A 396 -2.84 28.41 -17.35
CA ILE A 396 -3.60 27.26 -17.84
C ILE A 396 -3.21 26.94 -19.29
N VAL A 397 -3.06 27.93 -20.17
CA VAL A 397 -2.59 27.72 -21.54
C VAL A 397 -1.19 27.09 -21.56
N ALA A 398 -0.30 27.50 -20.65
CA ALA A 398 1.02 26.88 -20.53
C ALA A 398 0.93 25.41 -20.09
N VAL A 399 0.14 25.10 -19.07
CA VAL A 399 -0.09 23.72 -18.60
C VAL A 399 -0.69 22.86 -19.73
N VAL A 400 -1.76 23.33 -20.36
CA VAL A 400 -2.43 22.61 -21.46
C VAL A 400 -1.52 22.45 -22.67
N GLY A 401 -0.75 23.48 -23.04
CA GLY A 401 0.18 23.43 -24.16
C GLY A 401 1.28 22.39 -23.97
N VAL A 402 1.82 22.30 -22.75
CA VAL A 402 2.82 21.26 -22.41
C VAL A 402 2.17 19.88 -22.33
N SER A 403 0.98 19.75 -21.73
CA SER A 403 0.25 18.48 -21.70
C SER A 403 -0.09 17.98 -23.09
N MET A 404 -0.54 18.86 -24.00
CA MET A 404 -0.85 18.53 -25.39
C MET A 404 0.40 18.06 -26.15
N ARG A 405 1.55 18.71 -25.93
CA ARG A 405 2.84 18.27 -26.50
C ARG A 405 3.21 16.85 -26.06
N ASN A 406 2.79 16.44 -24.87
CA ASN A 406 3.02 15.11 -24.32
C ASN A 406 1.82 14.17 -24.50
N ASN A 407 0.94 14.42 -25.48
CA ASN A 407 -0.25 13.62 -25.78
C ASN A 407 -1.19 13.39 -24.58
N PHE A 408 -1.20 14.30 -23.61
CA PHE A 408 -1.96 14.19 -22.37
C PHE A 408 -1.68 12.91 -21.56
N PHE A 409 -0.43 12.42 -21.53
CA PHE A 409 -0.03 11.22 -20.79
C PHE A 409 -0.49 11.17 -19.32
N VAL A 410 -0.62 12.32 -18.65
CA VAL A 410 -1.19 12.41 -17.28
C VAL A 410 -2.62 11.88 -17.21
N LEU A 411 -3.43 12.07 -18.26
CA LEU A 411 -4.79 11.52 -18.33
C LEU A 411 -4.77 10.00 -18.47
N ASP A 412 -3.84 9.46 -19.27
CA ASP A 412 -3.66 8.01 -19.42
C ASP A 412 -3.25 7.38 -18.09
N GLN A 413 -2.37 8.04 -17.31
CA GLN A 413 -2.01 7.60 -15.97
C GLN A 413 -3.19 7.64 -14.98
N VAL A 414 -4.06 8.66 -15.05
CA VAL A 414 -5.29 8.71 -14.23
C VAL A 414 -6.24 7.56 -14.61
N GLN A 415 -6.40 7.29 -15.90
CA GLN A 415 -7.21 6.16 -16.37
C GLN A 415 -6.61 4.82 -15.96
N ALA A 416 -5.28 4.66 -16.07
CA ALA A 416 -4.56 3.49 -15.56
C ALA A 416 -4.82 3.31 -14.06
N GLY A 417 -4.74 4.38 -13.28
CA GLY A 417 -5.06 4.37 -11.85
C GLY A 417 -6.51 3.95 -11.55
N ALA A 418 -7.48 4.39 -12.37
CA ALA A 418 -8.87 3.97 -12.25
C ALA A 418 -9.04 2.47 -12.55
N TYR A 419 -8.41 1.97 -13.61
CA TYR A 419 -8.42 0.53 -13.93
C TYR A 419 -7.70 -0.32 -12.88
N ASN A 420 -6.67 0.20 -12.20
CA ASN A 420 -6.06 -0.48 -11.06
C ASN A 420 -7.07 -0.69 -9.93
N ASN A 421 -7.86 0.34 -9.59
CA ASN A 421 -8.87 0.25 -8.53
C ASN A 421 -10.06 -0.64 -8.95
N LEU A 422 -10.46 -0.62 -10.23
CA LEU A 422 -11.47 -1.56 -10.77
C LEU A 422 -10.96 -3.00 -10.81
N GLY A 423 -9.66 -3.20 -11.10
CA GLY A 423 -9.00 -4.50 -11.01
C GLY A 423 -8.98 -5.03 -9.58
N ASP A 424 -8.68 -4.17 -8.60
CA ASP A 424 -8.74 -4.51 -7.17
C ASP A 424 -10.17 -4.91 -6.73
N LEU A 425 -11.19 -4.19 -7.22
CA LEU A 425 -12.61 -4.53 -6.99
C LEU A 425 -12.99 -5.90 -7.60
N ALA A 426 -12.69 -6.12 -8.89
CA ALA A 426 -12.98 -7.37 -9.57
C ALA A 426 -12.19 -8.55 -8.99
N ARG A 427 -10.98 -8.29 -8.46
CA ARG A 427 -10.20 -9.30 -7.73
C ARG A 427 -10.89 -9.70 -6.45
N LEU A 428 -11.42 -8.74 -5.67
CA LEU A 428 -12.21 -9.04 -4.48
C LEU A 428 -13.44 -9.89 -4.85
N GLU A 429 -14.16 -9.55 -5.91
CA GLU A 429 -15.30 -10.36 -6.38
C GLU A 429 -14.89 -11.81 -6.69
N SER A 430 -13.75 -11.99 -7.38
CA SER A 430 -13.19 -13.31 -7.67
C SER A 430 -12.77 -14.08 -6.40
N GLU A 431 -12.30 -13.39 -5.35
CA GLU A 431 -11.93 -14.00 -4.08
C GLU A 431 -13.19 -14.40 -3.27
N LEU A 432 -14.25 -13.60 -3.35
CA LEU A 432 -15.56 -13.88 -2.71
C LEU A 432 -16.35 -14.99 -3.42
N THR A 433 -16.15 -15.13 -4.74
CA THR A 433 -16.80 -16.17 -5.55
C THR A 433 -15.77 -17.01 -6.33
N PRO A 434 -15.01 -17.89 -5.66
CA PRO A 434 -13.90 -18.62 -6.28
C PRO A 434 -14.33 -19.48 -7.48
N ASP A 435 -15.56 -20.00 -7.49
CA ASP A 435 -16.05 -20.86 -8.56
C ASP A 435 -16.36 -20.11 -9.87
N ASP A 436 -16.58 -18.79 -9.81
CA ASP A 436 -16.86 -17.96 -10.97
C ASP A 436 -15.55 -17.42 -11.61
N MET A 437 -15.11 -18.11 -12.65
CA MET A 437 -13.90 -17.72 -13.40
C MET A 437 -14.05 -16.40 -14.17
N SER A 438 -15.27 -15.95 -14.45
CA SER A 438 -15.51 -14.72 -15.23
C SER A 438 -14.98 -13.48 -14.50
N ARG A 439 -15.09 -13.45 -13.16
CA ARG A 439 -14.59 -12.36 -12.31
C ARG A 439 -13.08 -12.26 -12.30
N ALA A 440 -12.39 -13.40 -12.28
CA ALA A 440 -10.94 -13.44 -12.38
C ALA A 440 -10.45 -12.91 -13.73
N LEU A 441 -11.09 -13.32 -14.83
CA LEU A 441 -10.78 -12.82 -16.18
C LEU A 441 -11.04 -11.32 -16.31
N LEU A 442 -12.12 -10.82 -15.70
CA LEU A 442 -12.42 -9.39 -15.64
C LEU A 442 -11.33 -8.61 -14.89
N ALA A 443 -10.92 -9.09 -13.72
CA ALA A 443 -9.82 -8.49 -12.94
C ALA A 443 -8.52 -8.47 -13.74
N GLU A 444 -8.16 -9.58 -14.39
CA GLU A 444 -6.99 -9.64 -15.27
C GLU A 444 -7.09 -8.63 -16.41
N ARG A 445 -8.28 -8.49 -17.03
CA ARG A 445 -8.48 -7.53 -18.12
C ARG A 445 -8.32 -6.09 -17.65
N TYR A 446 -8.87 -5.71 -16.49
CA TYR A 446 -8.70 -4.37 -15.95
C TYR A 446 -7.24 -4.04 -15.66
N TYR A 447 -6.51 -4.95 -15.03
CA TYR A 447 -5.07 -4.74 -14.83
C TYR A 447 -4.31 -4.71 -16.16
N ALA A 448 -4.68 -5.51 -17.16
CA ALA A 448 -4.05 -5.45 -18.47
C ALA A 448 -4.33 -4.12 -19.19
N GLU A 449 -5.54 -3.59 -19.10
CA GLU A 449 -5.89 -2.27 -19.66
C GLU A 449 -5.11 -1.15 -18.97
N SER A 450 -5.00 -1.22 -17.65
CA SER A 450 -4.18 -0.31 -16.85
C SER A 450 -2.71 -0.30 -17.27
N ASP A 451 -2.16 -1.48 -17.60
CA ASP A 451 -0.78 -1.69 -18.02
C ASP A 451 -0.52 -1.23 -19.47
N VAL A 452 -1.55 -1.20 -20.33
CA VAL A 452 -1.46 -0.63 -21.68
C VAL A 452 -1.36 0.89 -21.63
N LEU A 453 -2.13 1.52 -20.72
CA LEU A 453 -2.14 2.97 -20.53
C LEU A 453 -0.86 3.48 -19.84
N ASP A 454 -0.36 2.75 -18.84
CA ASP A 454 0.94 3.02 -18.22
C ASP A 454 1.79 1.76 -18.14
N GLN A 455 2.79 1.68 -19.02
CA GLN A 455 3.67 0.50 -19.14
C GLN A 455 4.55 0.27 -17.91
N HIS A 456 4.74 1.27 -17.04
CA HIS A 456 5.59 1.17 -15.86
C HIS A 456 4.80 0.88 -14.57
N ASN A 457 3.55 0.43 -14.71
CA ASN A 457 2.59 0.24 -13.64
C ASN A 457 2.88 -1.04 -12.82
N HIS A 458 3.55 -0.84 -11.69
CA HIS A 458 3.84 -1.87 -10.71
C HIS A 458 2.58 -2.38 -10.02
N LYS A 459 1.62 -1.50 -9.72
CA LYS A 459 0.36 -1.88 -9.07
C LYS A 459 -0.43 -2.89 -9.91
N ALA A 460 -0.58 -2.67 -11.22
CA ALA A 460 -1.25 -3.61 -12.12
C ALA A 460 -0.52 -4.96 -12.19
N SER A 461 0.81 -4.91 -12.35
CA SER A 461 1.65 -6.11 -12.45
C SER A 461 1.57 -6.96 -11.18
N LEU A 462 1.65 -6.32 -10.01
CA LEU A 462 1.52 -6.97 -8.70
C LEU A 462 0.09 -7.41 -8.40
N GLY A 463 -0.92 -6.67 -8.86
CA GLY A 463 -2.33 -7.05 -8.77
C GLY A 463 -2.63 -8.35 -9.53
N ARG A 464 -2.11 -8.47 -10.76
CA ARG A 464 -2.15 -9.72 -11.55
C ARG A 464 -1.37 -10.85 -10.89
N ALA A 465 -0.18 -10.58 -10.37
CA ALA A 465 0.61 -11.57 -9.67
C ALA A 465 -0.16 -12.14 -8.45
N ALA A 466 -0.80 -11.29 -7.65
CA ALA A 466 -1.64 -11.73 -6.54
C ALA A 466 -2.87 -12.53 -7.00
N LEU A 467 -3.52 -12.14 -8.09
CA LEU A 467 -4.62 -12.92 -8.68
C LEU A 467 -4.14 -14.31 -9.12
N TYR A 468 -3.02 -14.41 -9.84
CA TYR A 468 -2.45 -15.69 -10.26
C TYR A 468 -2.05 -16.55 -9.06
N ARG A 469 -1.49 -15.95 -8.01
CA ARG A 469 -1.16 -16.65 -6.77
C ARG A 469 -2.38 -17.23 -6.07
N PHE A 470 -3.45 -16.44 -5.92
CA PHE A 470 -4.72 -16.91 -5.36
C PHE A 470 -5.28 -18.11 -6.16
N ARG A 471 -5.09 -18.09 -7.48
CA ARG A 471 -5.50 -19.16 -8.40
C ARG A 471 -4.46 -20.29 -8.56
N LEU A 472 -3.38 -20.29 -7.77
CA LEU A 472 -2.30 -21.28 -7.82
C LEU A 472 -1.58 -21.39 -9.19
N GLN A 473 -1.56 -20.31 -9.97
CA GLN A 473 -0.95 -20.23 -11.29
C GLN A 473 0.50 -19.71 -11.25
N ARG A 474 1.41 -20.49 -10.66
CA ARG A 474 2.83 -20.11 -10.45
C ARG A 474 3.52 -19.58 -11.72
N GLN A 475 3.35 -20.26 -12.86
CA GLN A 475 4.02 -19.84 -14.10
C GLN A 475 3.53 -18.49 -14.62
N ASN A 476 2.23 -18.21 -14.52
CA ASN A 476 1.66 -16.92 -14.93
C ASN A 476 2.17 -15.79 -14.02
N GLU A 477 2.32 -16.08 -12.72
CA GLU A 477 2.93 -15.17 -11.75
C GLU A 477 4.39 -14.84 -12.12
N ILE A 478 5.22 -15.85 -12.40
CA ILE A 478 6.61 -15.66 -12.85
C ILE A 478 6.65 -14.79 -14.12
N ASN A 479 5.81 -15.10 -15.10
CA ASN A 479 5.79 -14.41 -16.39
C ASN A 479 5.38 -12.94 -16.28
N ILE A 480 4.44 -12.58 -15.39
CA ILE A 480 4.05 -11.17 -15.20
C ILE A 480 5.11 -10.40 -14.42
N LEU A 481 5.73 -11.00 -13.39
CA LEU A 481 6.77 -10.35 -12.60
C LEU A 481 8.05 -10.11 -13.42
N ARG A 482 8.47 -11.06 -14.26
CA ARG A 482 9.58 -10.87 -15.20
C ARG A 482 9.33 -9.71 -16.16
N ARG A 483 8.12 -9.64 -16.74
CA ARG A 483 7.72 -8.51 -17.62
C ARG A 483 7.73 -7.18 -16.89
N ALA A 484 7.28 -7.15 -15.64
CA ALA A 484 7.29 -5.94 -14.83
C ALA A 484 8.72 -5.43 -14.56
N LEU A 485 9.65 -6.32 -14.21
CA LEU A 485 11.06 -5.97 -13.99
C LEU A 485 11.76 -5.46 -15.25
N ALA A 486 11.45 -6.06 -16.41
CA ALA A 486 12.00 -5.64 -17.69
C ALA A 486 11.60 -4.20 -18.07
N ARG A 487 10.46 -3.71 -17.57
CA ARG A 487 9.96 -2.35 -17.83
C ARG A 487 10.49 -1.35 -16.81
N ARG A 488 10.43 -1.70 -15.52
CA ARG A 488 10.96 -0.87 -14.43
C ARG A 488 11.50 -1.74 -13.31
N PRO A 489 12.75 -1.50 -12.85
CA PRO A 489 13.31 -2.27 -11.75
C PRO A 489 12.57 -1.96 -10.45
N SER A 490 12.28 -2.99 -9.66
CA SER A 490 11.64 -2.85 -8.35
C SER A 490 12.18 -3.90 -7.37
N PRO A 491 12.73 -3.49 -6.21
CA PRO A 491 13.26 -4.43 -5.22
C PRO A 491 12.22 -5.46 -4.77
N ARG A 492 10.96 -5.03 -4.62
CA ARG A 492 9.88 -5.90 -4.14
C ARG A 492 9.45 -6.93 -5.17
N ILE A 493 9.37 -6.52 -6.43
CA ILE A 493 9.07 -7.45 -7.52
C ILE A 493 10.24 -8.45 -7.66
N SER A 494 11.48 -7.99 -7.56
CA SER A 494 12.66 -8.85 -7.56
C SER A 494 12.65 -9.86 -6.41
N LEU A 495 12.35 -9.43 -5.19
CA LEU A 495 12.24 -10.32 -4.02
C LEU A 495 11.09 -11.33 -4.19
N ARG A 496 9.92 -10.89 -4.65
CA ARG A 496 8.80 -11.79 -4.92
C ARG A 496 9.16 -12.84 -5.96
N LEU A 497 9.77 -12.42 -7.07
CA LEU A 497 10.19 -13.32 -8.13
C LEU A 497 11.29 -14.29 -7.64
N ALA A 498 12.24 -13.80 -6.84
CA ALA A 498 13.27 -14.64 -6.22
C ALA A 498 12.68 -15.66 -5.22
N ALA A 499 11.61 -15.31 -4.51
CA ALA A 499 10.90 -16.22 -3.61
C ALA A 499 10.18 -17.36 -4.37
N LEU A 500 9.76 -17.12 -5.62
CA LEU A 500 9.21 -18.16 -6.50
C LEU A 500 10.28 -19.14 -6.99
N TYR A 501 11.56 -18.77 -7.00
CA TYR A 501 12.71 -19.63 -7.32
C TYR A 501 13.28 -20.27 -6.07
N ASN A 502 12.55 -21.22 -5.50
CA ASN A 502 12.90 -21.87 -4.24
C ASN A 502 13.51 -23.27 -4.42
N GLU A 503 13.54 -23.82 -5.63
CA GLU A 503 14.08 -25.14 -5.92
C GLU A 503 15.61 -25.10 -6.13
N GLN A 504 16.28 -26.24 -5.98
CA GLN A 504 17.74 -26.32 -6.17
C GLN A 504 18.17 -25.97 -7.61
N GLN A 505 17.35 -26.34 -8.59
CA GLN A 505 17.60 -26.05 -10.01
C GLN A 505 17.48 -24.55 -10.34
N ASP A 506 16.73 -23.77 -9.54
CA ASP A 506 16.48 -22.35 -9.80
C ASP A 506 17.59 -21.44 -9.23
N PHE A 507 18.71 -22.00 -8.75
CA PHE A 507 19.78 -21.23 -8.10
C PHE A 507 20.28 -20.05 -8.94
N PHE A 508 20.55 -20.29 -10.23
CA PHE A 508 21.05 -19.25 -11.13
C PHE A 508 19.98 -18.22 -11.49
N ASP A 509 18.72 -18.65 -11.65
CA ASP A 509 17.60 -17.74 -11.91
C ASP A 509 17.37 -16.80 -10.72
N ARG A 510 17.40 -17.34 -9.50
CA ARG A 510 17.32 -16.54 -8.28
C ARG A 510 18.49 -15.58 -8.16
N LEU A 511 19.71 -16.05 -8.43
CA LEU A 511 20.91 -15.22 -8.39
C LEU A 511 20.81 -14.05 -9.38
N ALA A 512 20.41 -14.33 -10.62
CA ALA A 512 20.27 -13.32 -11.67
C ALA A 512 19.26 -12.24 -11.29
N VAL A 513 18.07 -12.63 -10.80
CA VAL A 513 17.02 -11.69 -10.40
C VAL A 513 17.44 -10.80 -9.23
N LEU A 514 18.10 -11.37 -8.22
CA LEU A 514 18.56 -10.60 -7.07
C LEU A 514 19.70 -9.63 -7.45
N GLN A 515 20.64 -10.07 -8.29
CA GLN A 515 21.71 -9.20 -8.80
C GLN A 515 21.16 -8.07 -9.66
N GLU A 516 20.20 -8.34 -10.54
CA GLU A 516 19.54 -7.33 -11.35
C GLU A 516 18.81 -6.30 -10.48
N GLY A 517 18.10 -6.74 -9.45
CA GLY A 517 17.47 -5.86 -8.47
C GLY A 517 18.47 -4.93 -7.77
N LEU A 518 19.65 -5.45 -7.41
CA LEU A 518 20.72 -4.66 -6.77
C LEU A 518 21.41 -3.68 -7.73
N ARG A 519 21.44 -3.93 -9.05
CA ARG A 519 22.02 -2.96 -10.00
C ARG A 519 21.26 -1.63 -9.95
N ALA A 520 19.94 -1.69 -9.86
CA ALA A 520 19.09 -0.52 -9.75
C ALA A 520 18.99 0.02 -8.31
N ASN A 521 19.12 -0.85 -7.30
CA ASN A 521 18.94 -0.50 -5.89
C ASN A 521 20.09 -1.03 -5.03
N PRO A 522 21.31 -0.48 -5.15
CA PRO A 522 22.52 -1.07 -4.56
C PRO A 522 22.51 -1.10 -3.02
N THR A 523 21.78 -0.18 -2.39
CA THR A 523 21.69 -0.06 -0.93
C THR A 523 20.51 -0.81 -0.33
N ASN A 524 19.73 -1.57 -1.12
CA ASN A 524 18.54 -2.26 -0.61
C ASN A 524 18.93 -3.41 0.34
N ALA A 525 18.60 -3.28 1.62
CA ALA A 525 18.98 -4.25 2.64
C ALA A 525 18.42 -5.66 2.38
N ALA A 526 17.14 -5.75 2.02
CA ALA A 526 16.45 -7.02 1.82
C ALA A 526 17.04 -7.83 0.65
N LEU A 527 17.36 -7.17 -0.47
CA LEU A 527 18.05 -7.82 -1.60
C LEU A 527 19.46 -8.30 -1.23
N ASN A 528 20.22 -7.50 -0.48
CA ASN A 528 21.55 -7.89 0.00
C ASN A 528 21.46 -9.08 0.98
N ALA A 529 20.48 -9.08 1.89
CA ALA A 529 20.23 -10.16 2.84
C ALA A 529 19.90 -11.48 2.13
N ASP A 530 19.00 -11.43 1.14
CA ASP A 530 18.61 -12.60 0.35
C ASP A 530 19.76 -13.15 -0.50
N LEU A 531 20.64 -12.29 -1.02
CA LEU A 531 21.87 -12.72 -1.71
C LEU A 531 22.86 -13.38 -0.76
N ALA A 532 23.09 -12.80 0.42
CA ALA A 532 23.95 -13.41 1.44
C ALA A 532 23.41 -14.81 1.80
N GLN A 533 22.09 -14.92 1.97
CA GLN A 533 21.44 -16.18 2.27
C GLN A 533 21.49 -17.18 1.09
N LEU A 534 21.44 -16.73 -0.16
CA LEU A 534 21.62 -17.58 -1.33
C LEU A 534 23.05 -18.12 -1.40
N TYR A 535 24.07 -17.26 -1.22
CA TYR A 535 25.46 -17.67 -1.23
C TYR A 535 25.85 -18.56 -0.05
N SER A 536 25.12 -18.52 1.08
CA SER A 536 25.36 -19.40 2.23
C SER A 536 25.18 -20.89 1.91
N ARG A 537 24.51 -21.20 0.79
CA ARG A 537 24.35 -22.55 0.23
C ARG A 537 25.53 -23.00 -0.62
N SER A 538 26.52 -22.14 -0.84
CA SER A 538 27.74 -22.38 -1.62
C SER A 538 28.99 -22.28 -0.75
N ALA A 539 30.16 -22.60 -1.30
CA ALA A 539 31.46 -22.47 -0.61
C ALA A 539 32.00 -21.02 -0.56
N LEU A 540 31.28 -20.04 -1.11
CA LEU A 540 31.76 -18.66 -1.28
C LEU A 540 31.57 -17.81 0.00
N ALA A 541 32.34 -18.10 1.04
CA ALA A 541 32.26 -17.41 2.33
C ALA A 541 32.45 -15.87 2.23
N ASP A 542 33.35 -15.41 1.37
CA ASP A 542 33.60 -13.97 1.16
C ASP A 542 32.37 -13.25 0.60
N SER A 543 31.62 -13.91 -0.29
CA SER A 543 30.38 -13.34 -0.86
C SER A 543 29.29 -13.25 0.21
N VAL A 544 29.16 -14.26 1.07
CA VAL A 544 28.25 -14.22 2.22
C VAL A 544 28.58 -13.02 3.11
N ALA A 545 29.85 -12.87 3.49
CA ALA A 545 30.30 -11.77 4.34
C ALA A 545 30.08 -10.39 3.68
N HIS A 546 30.37 -10.26 2.38
CA HIS A 546 30.22 -9.02 1.64
C HIS A 546 28.76 -8.54 1.59
N TYR A 547 27.84 -9.40 1.15
CA TYR A 547 26.43 -9.01 1.03
C TYR A 547 25.76 -8.85 2.40
N ARG A 548 26.15 -9.64 3.39
CA ARG A 548 25.69 -9.44 4.77
C ARG A 548 26.12 -8.09 5.33
N ALA A 549 27.39 -7.70 5.15
CA ALA A 549 27.90 -6.41 5.60
C ALA A 549 27.13 -5.23 4.97
N ARG A 550 26.76 -5.36 3.68
CA ARG A 550 25.92 -4.36 3.00
C ARG A 550 24.50 -4.32 3.53
N ALA A 551 23.91 -5.47 3.85
CA ALA A 551 22.60 -5.52 4.48
C ALA A 551 22.62 -4.84 5.86
N THR A 552 23.58 -5.19 6.73
CA THR A 552 23.72 -4.61 8.07
C THR A 552 24.01 -3.11 8.03
N ALA A 553 24.76 -2.61 7.03
CA ALA A 553 25.00 -1.19 6.87
C ALA A 553 23.72 -0.39 6.53
N ALA A 554 22.70 -1.05 5.97
CA ALA A 554 21.45 -0.43 5.56
C ALA A 554 20.31 -0.57 6.59
N THR A 555 20.25 -1.66 7.36
CA THR A 555 19.24 -1.90 8.43
C THR A 555 19.70 -1.55 9.83
N GLY A 556 21.02 -1.47 10.06
CA GLY A 556 21.62 -1.52 11.39
C GLY A 556 21.99 -2.95 11.80
N SER A 557 22.76 -3.07 12.89
CA SER A 557 23.24 -4.35 13.46
C SER A 557 22.14 -5.21 14.09
N ASP A 558 21.00 -4.61 14.41
CA ASP A 558 20.00 -5.18 15.32
C ASP A 558 18.90 -5.97 14.58
N ASP A 559 19.08 -6.26 13.29
CA ASP A 559 18.12 -7.04 12.51
C ASP A 559 18.19 -8.53 12.90
N ALA A 560 17.17 -8.98 13.62
CA ALA A 560 17.06 -10.34 14.11
C ALA A 560 16.98 -11.39 12.98
N MET A 561 16.51 -11.04 11.78
CA MET A 561 16.54 -11.96 10.63
C MET A 561 17.98 -12.20 10.17
N LEU A 562 18.78 -11.13 10.05
CA LEU A 562 20.19 -11.24 9.68
C LEU A 562 20.97 -12.03 10.74
N ALA A 563 20.70 -11.80 12.02
CA ALA A 563 21.31 -12.54 13.11
C ALA A 563 20.91 -14.03 13.10
N ALA A 564 19.64 -14.35 12.86
CA ALA A 564 19.18 -15.74 12.78
C ALA A 564 19.84 -16.49 11.62
N ASN A 565 19.96 -15.85 10.45
CA ASN A 565 20.65 -16.41 9.29
C ASN A 565 22.15 -16.58 9.52
N GLU A 566 22.78 -15.61 10.18
CA GLU A 566 24.20 -15.71 10.52
C GLU A 566 24.47 -16.85 11.50
N LEU A 567 23.62 -16.98 12.53
CA LEU A 567 23.72 -18.07 13.48
C LEU A 567 23.57 -19.42 12.77
N ALA A 568 22.62 -19.53 11.85
CA ALA A 568 22.46 -20.73 11.04
C ALA A 568 23.71 -21.04 10.20
N TYR A 569 24.30 -20.02 9.58
CA TYR A 569 25.52 -20.15 8.79
C TYR A 569 26.70 -20.63 9.64
N ARG A 570 26.92 -20.03 10.83
CA ARG A 570 28.02 -20.45 11.74
C ARG A 570 27.85 -21.86 12.26
N ILE A 571 26.62 -22.27 12.61
CA ILE A 571 26.32 -23.66 12.99
C ILE A 571 26.67 -24.63 11.86
N ARG A 572 26.32 -24.29 10.60
CA ARG A 572 26.66 -25.11 9.43
C ARG A 572 28.16 -25.22 9.21
N GLN A 573 28.90 -24.14 9.45
CA GLN A 573 30.37 -24.11 9.38
C GLN A 573 31.06 -24.70 10.62
N GLN A 574 30.30 -25.17 11.62
CA GLN A 574 30.81 -25.68 12.90
C GLN A 574 31.64 -24.66 13.69
N ASP A 575 31.42 -23.36 13.46
CA ASP A 575 32.00 -22.28 14.26
C ASP A 575 31.21 -22.10 15.56
N TRP A 576 31.43 -23.02 16.51
CA TRP A 576 30.70 -23.05 17.77
C TRP A 576 30.99 -21.85 18.67
N VAL A 577 32.21 -21.32 18.62
CA VAL A 577 32.65 -20.18 19.44
C VAL A 577 31.98 -18.91 18.94
N GLY A 578 32.07 -18.64 17.63
CA GLY A 578 31.42 -17.50 17.01
C GLY A 578 29.89 -17.58 17.09
N ALA A 579 29.30 -18.78 16.96
CA ALA A 579 27.86 -18.97 17.12
C ALA A 579 27.40 -18.68 18.56
N ALA A 580 28.13 -19.15 19.57
CA ALA A 580 27.79 -18.91 20.97
C ALA A 580 27.90 -17.43 21.36
N ALA A 581 28.91 -16.71 20.87
CA ALA A 581 29.06 -15.27 21.08
C ALA A 581 27.88 -14.49 20.47
N LEU A 582 27.50 -14.84 19.23
CA LEU A 582 26.38 -14.19 18.55
C LEU A 582 25.04 -14.42 19.26
N VAL A 583 24.81 -15.60 19.83
CA VAL A 583 23.58 -15.87 20.60
C VAL A 583 23.47 -14.95 21.82
N GLN A 584 24.58 -14.70 22.53
CA GLN A 584 24.59 -13.81 23.69
C GLN A 584 24.28 -12.37 23.32
N GLU A 585 24.81 -11.90 22.19
CA GLU A 585 24.53 -10.56 21.68
C GLU A 585 23.09 -10.46 21.15
N ALA A 586 22.70 -11.31 20.20
CA ALA A 586 21.44 -11.19 19.47
C ALA A 586 20.18 -11.43 20.34
N LEU A 587 20.24 -12.33 21.32
CA LEU A 587 19.10 -12.56 22.24
C LEU A 587 18.94 -11.44 23.28
N THR A 588 19.94 -10.58 23.49
CA THR A 588 19.75 -9.36 24.30
C THR A 588 18.96 -8.31 23.55
N THR A 589 19.12 -8.25 22.23
CA THR A 589 18.48 -7.26 21.35
C THR A 589 17.04 -7.62 21.00
N ASP A 590 16.79 -8.87 20.56
CA ASP A 590 15.45 -9.37 20.24
C ASP A 590 15.25 -10.75 20.86
N PRO A 591 14.86 -10.81 22.15
CA PRO A 591 14.72 -12.06 22.86
C PRO A 591 13.57 -12.91 22.31
N ASP A 592 12.56 -12.35 21.64
CA ASP A 592 11.33 -13.06 21.25
C ASP A 592 11.37 -13.65 19.83
N ASN A 593 12.43 -13.39 19.07
CA ASN A 593 12.55 -13.88 17.70
C ASN A 593 12.60 -15.41 17.62
N ALA A 594 11.55 -16.02 17.04
CA ALA A 594 11.40 -17.47 17.00
C ALA A 594 12.48 -18.18 16.19
N ALA A 595 12.98 -17.59 15.09
CA ALA A 595 14.01 -18.19 14.25
C ALA A 595 15.37 -18.19 14.96
N LEU A 596 15.72 -17.07 15.59
CA LEU A 596 16.94 -16.93 16.39
C LEU A 596 16.92 -17.91 17.58
N GLN A 597 15.82 -17.95 18.34
CA GLN A 597 15.65 -18.88 19.45
C GLN A 597 15.71 -20.35 18.99
N ALA A 598 15.08 -20.70 17.87
CA ALA A 598 15.15 -22.06 17.33
C ALA A 598 16.61 -22.48 17.06
N ASN A 599 17.39 -21.61 16.41
CA ASN A 599 18.80 -21.88 16.12
C ASN A 599 19.66 -21.92 17.39
N ALA A 600 19.39 -21.06 18.39
CA ALA A 600 20.09 -21.07 19.67
C ALA A 600 19.85 -22.38 20.45
N LEU A 601 18.60 -22.87 20.46
CA LEU A 601 18.26 -24.17 21.08
C LEU A 601 18.95 -25.34 20.36
N LEU A 602 19.04 -25.27 19.02
CA LEU A 602 19.77 -26.26 18.23
C LEU A 602 21.27 -26.24 18.56
N LEU A 603 21.89 -25.05 18.62
CA LEU A 603 23.30 -24.89 18.99
C LEU A 603 23.60 -25.46 20.39
N ALA A 604 22.74 -25.16 21.37
CA ALA A 604 22.89 -25.68 22.73
C ALA A 604 22.91 -27.21 22.72
N ARG A 605 22.01 -27.84 21.95
CA ARG A 605 21.99 -29.31 21.81
C ARG A 605 23.24 -29.85 21.11
N LEU A 606 23.65 -29.24 19.99
CA LEU A 606 24.83 -29.67 19.23
C LEU A 606 26.12 -29.56 20.05
N THR A 607 26.20 -28.60 20.98
CA THR A 607 27.37 -28.36 21.83
C THR A 607 27.29 -29.03 23.21
N GLY A 608 26.19 -29.73 23.52
CA GLY A 608 25.96 -30.34 24.83
C GLY A 608 25.80 -29.33 25.98
N LYS A 609 25.55 -28.05 25.67
CA LYS A 609 25.35 -27.00 26.66
C LYS A 609 23.86 -26.88 27.02
N SER A 610 23.55 -26.54 28.27
CA SER A 610 22.16 -26.24 28.64
C SER A 610 21.72 -24.96 27.94
N ALA A 611 20.55 -25.01 27.29
CA ALA A 611 19.89 -23.80 26.79
C ALA A 611 19.59 -22.84 27.95
N ALA A 612 19.75 -21.53 27.71
CA ALA A 612 19.43 -20.49 28.67
C ALA A 612 17.90 -20.26 28.72
N ALA A 613 17.37 -20.20 29.95
CA ALA A 613 15.97 -20.00 30.36
C ALA A 613 14.92 -20.98 29.77
N PRO A 614 13.91 -21.39 30.56
CA PRO A 614 12.78 -22.15 30.01
C PRO A 614 12.01 -21.28 29.01
N THR A 615 11.85 -21.76 27.78
CA THR A 615 11.00 -21.09 26.79
C THR A 615 9.54 -21.06 27.28
N PRO A 616 8.80 -19.98 27.01
CA PRO A 616 7.39 -19.92 27.37
C PRO A 616 6.61 -21.05 26.67
N LEU A 617 5.59 -21.57 27.37
CA LEU A 617 4.71 -22.60 26.82
C LEU A 617 4.03 -22.08 25.54
N PRO A 618 3.84 -22.94 24.52
CA PRO A 618 3.22 -22.52 23.27
C PRO A 618 1.74 -22.17 23.48
N ASP A 619 1.31 -21.10 22.84
CA ASP A 619 -0.11 -20.77 22.72
C ASP A 619 -0.77 -21.71 21.72
N THR A 620 -1.68 -22.56 22.21
CA THR A 620 -2.39 -23.56 21.39
C THR A 620 -3.44 -22.96 20.45
N THR A 621 -3.84 -21.71 20.68
CA THR A 621 -4.79 -21.00 19.82
C THR A 621 -4.14 -20.38 18.59
N ARG A 622 -2.80 -20.28 18.59
CA ARG A 622 -2.05 -19.64 17.52
C ARG A 622 -1.48 -20.66 16.55
N THR A 623 -1.57 -20.37 15.26
CA THR A 623 -0.99 -21.21 14.20
C THR A 623 0.54 -21.20 14.26
N LEU A 624 1.14 -22.37 14.00
CA LEU A 624 2.58 -22.54 13.92
C LEU A 624 3.04 -22.14 12.51
N ASN A 625 4.03 -21.25 12.43
CA ASN A 625 4.84 -21.09 11.23
C ASN A 625 6.15 -21.85 11.40
N ASP A 626 6.93 -22.02 10.32
CA ASP A 626 8.14 -22.83 10.32
C ASP A 626 9.12 -22.46 11.46
N ALA A 627 9.35 -21.17 11.71
CA ALA A 627 10.23 -20.71 12.78
C ALA A 627 9.71 -21.06 14.18
N ARG A 628 8.41 -20.85 14.45
CA ARG A 628 7.79 -21.20 15.75
C ARG A 628 7.73 -22.71 15.95
N PHE A 629 7.44 -23.45 14.88
CA PHE A 629 7.47 -24.90 14.90
C PHE A 629 8.87 -25.40 15.25
N ALA A 630 9.93 -24.93 14.58
CA ALA A 630 11.30 -25.33 14.86
C ALA A 630 11.72 -25.02 16.30
N ARG A 631 11.35 -23.83 16.80
CA ARG A 631 11.56 -23.48 18.22
C ARG A 631 10.86 -24.46 19.16
N LEU A 632 9.56 -24.68 18.97
CA LEU A 632 8.78 -25.62 19.78
C LEU A 632 9.38 -27.02 19.73
N TYR A 633 9.77 -27.46 18.55
CA TYR A 633 10.34 -28.78 18.32
C TYR A 633 11.67 -28.95 19.07
N HIS A 634 12.56 -27.97 19.00
CA HIS A 634 13.81 -28.02 19.74
C HIS A 634 13.62 -27.97 21.25
N ASP A 635 12.72 -27.10 21.76
CA ASP A 635 12.39 -27.04 23.18
C ASP A 635 11.79 -28.36 23.68
N ALA A 636 10.80 -28.89 22.96
CA ALA A 636 10.11 -30.13 23.33
C ALA A 636 11.07 -31.32 23.43
N LEU A 637 12.00 -31.46 22.48
CA LEU A 637 13.06 -32.46 22.58
C LEU A 637 13.94 -32.24 23.82
N GLY A 638 14.22 -30.99 24.19
CA GLY A 638 15.11 -30.67 25.33
C GLY A 638 14.44 -30.88 26.68
N ARG A 639 13.13 -30.69 26.75
CA ARG A 639 12.30 -31.06 27.90
C ARG A 639 12.18 -32.57 28.03
N ALA A 640 11.93 -33.28 26.93
CA ALA A 640 11.84 -34.74 26.92
C ALA A 640 13.12 -35.39 27.46
N THR A 641 14.29 -34.91 27.05
CA THR A 641 15.59 -35.40 27.56
C THR A 641 15.85 -35.09 29.02
N ARG A 642 15.17 -34.08 29.58
CA ARG A 642 15.22 -33.72 31.01
C ARG A 642 14.08 -34.34 31.81
N HIS A 643 13.34 -35.29 31.21
CA HIS A 643 12.17 -35.92 31.82
C HIS A 643 11.03 -34.95 32.18
N ASP A 644 10.95 -33.79 31.51
CA ASP A 644 9.90 -32.79 31.72
C ASP A 644 8.71 -33.06 30.78
N THR A 645 7.54 -33.33 31.38
CA THR A 645 6.29 -33.65 30.69
C THR A 645 5.34 -32.46 30.50
N THR A 646 5.76 -31.23 30.83
CA THR A 646 4.88 -30.04 30.80
C THR A 646 4.19 -29.78 29.46
N LEU A 647 4.84 -30.12 28.33
CA LEU A 647 4.26 -29.95 26.99
C LEU A 647 3.27 -31.04 26.58
N LEU A 648 3.21 -32.16 27.30
CA LEU A 648 2.46 -33.35 26.88
C LEU A 648 0.95 -33.08 26.71
N ALA A 649 0.38 -32.21 27.55
CA ALA A 649 -1.02 -31.83 27.48
C ALA A 649 -1.34 -30.87 26.32
N LEU A 650 -0.34 -30.11 25.84
CA LEU A 650 -0.52 -29.08 24.81
C LEU A 650 -0.32 -29.61 23.39
N LEU A 651 0.54 -30.61 23.20
CA LEU A 651 0.83 -31.19 21.88
C LEU A 651 -0.41 -31.75 21.15
N PRO A 652 -1.38 -32.43 21.82
CA PRO A 652 -2.62 -32.85 21.16
C PRO A 652 -3.48 -31.67 20.68
N ALA A 653 -3.55 -30.58 21.45
CA ALA A 653 -4.29 -29.39 21.05
C ALA A 653 -3.67 -28.71 19.82
N LEU A 654 -2.33 -28.63 19.77
CA LEU A 654 -1.61 -28.11 18.60
C LEU A 654 -1.79 -28.99 17.37
N ALA A 655 -1.77 -30.32 17.53
CA ALA A 655 -1.95 -31.26 16.42
C ALA A 655 -3.41 -31.32 15.92
N ALA A 656 -4.38 -30.98 16.77
CA ALA A 656 -5.79 -30.91 16.40
C ALA A 656 -6.15 -29.65 15.61
N ASN A 657 -5.30 -28.62 15.63
CA ASN A 657 -5.52 -27.41 14.83
C ASN A 657 -5.27 -27.71 13.34
N PRO A 658 -6.27 -27.54 12.45
CA PRO A 658 -6.12 -27.87 11.02
C PRO A 658 -5.03 -27.06 10.32
N ASP A 659 -4.75 -25.83 10.78
CA ASP A 659 -3.71 -24.98 10.19
C ASP A 659 -2.29 -25.51 10.46
N ASN A 660 -2.13 -26.41 11.45
CA ASN A 660 -0.87 -27.06 11.77
C ASN A 660 -0.71 -28.41 11.05
N ALA A 661 -1.58 -28.75 10.09
CA ALA A 661 -1.50 -30.00 9.33
C ALA A 661 -0.11 -30.31 8.74
N PRO A 662 0.68 -29.34 8.23
CA PRO A 662 2.03 -29.60 7.72
C PRO A 662 3.01 -30.17 8.77
N PHE A 663 2.73 -29.97 10.06
CA PHE A 663 3.61 -30.37 11.17
C PHE A 663 3.08 -31.59 11.95
N LEU A 664 1.99 -32.21 11.50
CA LEU A 664 1.25 -33.20 12.27
C LEU A 664 2.10 -34.43 12.64
N ASP A 665 2.91 -34.93 11.72
CA ASP A 665 3.78 -36.08 11.95
C ASP A 665 4.84 -35.76 13.02
N GLN A 666 5.44 -34.57 12.95
CA GLN A 666 6.45 -34.13 13.89
C GLN A 666 5.86 -33.82 15.26
N LEU A 667 4.66 -33.24 15.34
CA LEU A 667 3.95 -33.05 16.61
C LEU A 667 3.60 -34.39 17.27
N THR A 668 3.19 -35.37 16.47
CA THR A 668 2.93 -36.75 16.94
C THR A 668 4.21 -37.41 17.44
N LEU A 669 5.33 -37.22 16.73
CA LEU A 669 6.65 -37.67 17.15
C LEU A 669 7.05 -37.07 18.51
N LEU A 670 6.91 -35.75 18.66
CA LEU A 670 7.22 -35.06 19.92
C LEU A 670 6.38 -35.59 21.08
N ARG A 671 5.10 -35.89 20.85
CA ARG A 671 4.22 -36.50 21.85
C ARG A 671 4.73 -37.88 22.27
N ALA A 672 5.09 -38.73 21.30
CA ALA A 672 5.63 -40.06 21.60
C ALA A 672 6.95 -39.97 22.38
N PHE A 673 7.85 -39.06 21.98
CA PHE A 673 9.13 -38.83 22.67
C PHE A 673 8.94 -38.32 24.10
N THR A 674 8.09 -37.32 24.31
CA THR A 674 7.80 -36.78 25.65
C THR A 674 7.14 -37.83 26.56
N GLN A 675 6.30 -38.72 26.04
CA GLN A 675 5.74 -39.83 26.82
C GLN A 675 6.78 -40.88 27.20
N HIS A 676 7.60 -41.29 26.23
CA HIS A 676 8.59 -42.36 26.42
C HIS A 676 9.69 -41.93 27.40
N TYR A 677 10.25 -40.75 27.20
CA TYR A 677 11.32 -40.25 28.07
C TYR A 677 10.79 -39.57 29.33
N GLY A 678 9.55 -39.07 29.36
CA GLY A 678 8.97 -38.41 30.55
C GLY A 678 8.41 -39.34 31.64
N GLY A 679 8.58 -40.67 31.54
CA GLY A 679 8.17 -41.62 32.58
C GLY A 679 6.67 -41.99 32.61
N GLY A 680 5.91 -41.71 31.55
CA GLY A 680 4.49 -42.08 31.46
C GLY A 680 4.31 -43.60 31.29
N ARG A 681 3.44 -44.22 32.12
CA ARG A 681 3.07 -45.64 31.96
C ARG A 681 2.42 -45.89 30.60
N TRP A 682 2.91 -46.93 29.93
CA TRP A 682 2.44 -47.43 28.65
C TRP A 682 0.92 -47.65 28.58
N LEU A 683 0.23 -46.88 27.73
CA LEU A 683 -1.05 -47.27 27.12
C LEU A 683 -0.80 -47.59 25.64
N LEU A 684 0.00 -48.64 25.39
CA LEU A 684 0.11 -49.27 24.08
C LEU A 684 -1.16 -50.07 23.84
N ASN A 685 -2.15 -49.45 23.19
CA ASN A 685 -3.18 -50.20 22.48
C ASN A 685 -3.42 -49.57 21.11
N LYS A 686 -2.38 -49.61 20.27
CA LYS A 686 -2.42 -49.73 18.79
C LYS A 686 -0.98 -49.78 18.25
N PRO A 687 -0.66 -50.67 17.28
CA PRO A 687 0.73 -50.98 16.92
C PRO A 687 1.41 -49.85 16.13
N CYS A 688 2.46 -49.26 16.73
CA CYS A 688 3.42 -48.35 16.10
C CYS A 688 4.49 -49.09 15.30
N CYS A 689 4.08 -49.93 14.34
CA CYS A 689 5.01 -50.50 13.35
C CYS A 689 4.59 -50.07 11.94
N ARG A 690 4.97 -48.85 11.57
CA ARG A 690 5.21 -48.50 10.16
C ARG A 690 6.26 -47.38 10.06
N TRP A 691 7.51 -47.76 10.27
CA TRP A 691 8.66 -47.02 9.76
C TRP A 691 8.91 -47.48 8.32
N PRO A 692 8.97 -46.60 7.30
CA PRO A 692 9.62 -46.92 6.05
C PRO A 692 11.12 -46.61 6.19
N ALA A 693 11.93 -47.67 6.20
CA ALA A 693 13.37 -47.55 5.99
C ALA A 693 13.64 -46.93 4.60
N ALA A 694 14.68 -46.11 4.53
CA ALA A 694 15.17 -45.45 3.34
C ALA A 694 15.19 -46.37 2.09
N ARG A 695 14.59 -45.92 1.00
CA ARG A 695 14.88 -46.42 -0.36
C ARG A 695 15.21 -45.24 -1.27
N GLU A 696 16.37 -45.34 -1.90
CA GLU A 696 16.76 -44.54 -3.07
C GLU A 696 15.70 -44.61 -4.19
N PRO A 697 15.63 -43.60 -5.07
CA PRO A 697 14.64 -43.55 -6.12
C PRO A 697 15.10 -44.39 -7.33
N ALA A 698 14.70 -45.66 -7.37
CA ALA A 698 14.68 -46.43 -8.61
C ALA A 698 13.24 -46.64 -9.06
N ARG A 699 12.97 -46.22 -10.30
CA ARG A 699 11.73 -46.36 -11.07
C ARG A 699 11.00 -47.68 -10.75
N LEU A 700 9.67 -47.62 -10.60
CA LEU A 700 8.68 -48.49 -11.28
C LEU A 700 7.27 -48.29 -10.68
N THR A 701 6.39 -47.73 -11.51
CA THR A 701 5.02 -48.16 -11.84
C THR A 701 4.11 -48.86 -10.81
N THR A 702 2.86 -48.36 -10.83
CA THR A 702 1.55 -49.06 -10.73
C THR A 702 1.02 -49.54 -9.37
N SER A 703 -0.20 -49.07 -9.09
CA SER A 703 -1.38 -49.84 -8.65
C SER A 703 -1.46 -50.47 -7.24
N SER A 704 -2.66 -50.31 -6.67
CA SER A 704 -3.25 -51.01 -5.50
C SER A 704 -2.77 -50.53 -4.11
N CYS A 705 -3.59 -50.44 -3.05
CA CYS A 705 -4.98 -50.86 -2.87
C CYS A 705 -5.61 -50.16 -1.65
N ARG A 706 -6.93 -49.94 -1.77
CA ARG A 706 -8.00 -49.86 -0.76
C ARG A 706 -7.64 -50.14 0.72
N ALA A 707 -8.02 -49.21 1.60
CA ALA A 707 -8.62 -49.46 2.92
C ALA A 707 -9.23 -48.16 3.50
N CYS A 708 -10.55 -47.99 3.37
CA CYS A 708 -11.49 -47.33 4.31
C CYS A 708 -12.78 -46.99 3.55
N GLY A 709 -13.88 -47.59 3.99
CA GLY A 709 -15.20 -47.38 3.42
C GLY A 709 -15.77 -46.01 3.77
N CYS A 710 -16.28 -45.32 2.75
CA CYS A 710 -17.35 -44.33 2.87
C CYS A 710 -18.34 -44.55 1.72
N SER A 711 -19.55 -44.11 1.98
CA SER A 711 -20.84 -44.52 1.45
C SER A 711 -21.02 -44.43 -0.07
N THR A 712 -21.86 -45.35 -0.54
CA THR A 712 -22.55 -45.38 -1.82
C THR A 712 -23.30 -44.08 -2.15
N ARG A 713 -23.04 -43.50 -3.33
CA ARG A 713 -24.05 -43.06 -4.32
C ARG A 713 -23.41 -42.58 -5.64
N ALA A 714 -23.81 -43.26 -6.72
CA ALA A 714 -23.97 -42.83 -8.12
C ALA A 714 -22.80 -42.18 -8.91
N CYS A 715 -22.27 -42.94 -9.89
CA CYS A 715 -21.75 -42.42 -11.16
C CYS A 715 -22.26 -43.33 -12.31
N PRO A 716 -22.54 -42.79 -13.52
CA PRO A 716 -23.22 -43.49 -14.61
C PRO A 716 -22.26 -44.35 -15.45
N PRO A 717 -22.74 -45.30 -16.29
CA PRO A 717 -21.89 -46.21 -17.03
C PRO A 717 -21.29 -45.56 -18.30
N ARG A 718 -20.02 -45.88 -18.59
CA ARG A 718 -19.38 -45.66 -19.90
C ARG A 718 -19.55 -46.91 -20.80
N PRO A 719 -19.59 -46.74 -22.14
CA PRO A 719 -19.99 -47.77 -23.09
C PRO A 719 -18.84 -48.72 -23.47
N PRO A 720 -19.12 -49.86 -24.14
CA PRO A 720 -18.09 -50.83 -24.50
C PRO A 720 -17.32 -50.45 -25.78
N ALA A 721 -16.07 -50.90 -25.82
CA ALA A 721 -15.14 -50.73 -26.92
C ALA A 721 -15.54 -51.55 -28.16
N ALA A 722 -15.49 -50.92 -29.34
CA ALA A 722 -15.66 -51.57 -30.63
C ALA A 722 -14.31 -51.89 -31.28
N SER A 723 -14.28 -53.05 -31.93
CA SER A 723 -13.20 -53.71 -32.65
C SER A 723 -12.69 -52.97 -33.90
N ARG A 724 -11.39 -53.10 -34.17
CA ARG A 724 -10.71 -52.77 -35.43
C ARG A 724 -11.14 -53.68 -36.59
N LYS A 725 -11.37 -53.11 -37.79
CA LYS A 725 -10.87 -53.56 -39.12
C LYS A 725 -11.21 -52.54 -40.24
N PRO A 726 -10.65 -52.61 -41.48
CA PRO A 726 -9.80 -51.54 -42.02
C PRO A 726 -10.28 -50.83 -43.31
N ALA A 727 -9.58 -49.73 -43.62
CA ALA A 727 -9.24 -49.12 -44.92
C ALA A 727 -10.23 -49.15 -46.12
N LYS A 728 -10.53 -47.95 -46.68
CA LYS A 728 -10.70 -47.68 -48.12
C LYS A 728 -10.61 -46.17 -48.46
N THR A 729 -9.59 -45.84 -49.25
CA THR A 729 -9.45 -44.82 -50.33
C THR A 729 -10.55 -43.77 -50.61
N ALA A 730 -10.16 -42.48 -50.58
CA ALA A 730 -10.29 -41.36 -51.57
C ALA A 730 -11.67 -40.93 -52.16
N PRO A 731 -11.79 -39.78 -52.87
CA PRO A 731 -11.28 -38.42 -52.64
C PRO A 731 -12.37 -37.32 -52.80
N HIS A 732 -12.14 -36.13 -52.24
CA HIS A 732 -12.28 -34.81 -52.91
C HIS A 732 -11.81 -33.69 -51.99
#